data_AF-A0A815TPS1-F1
#
_entry.id   AF-A0A815TPS1-F1
#
_cell.length_a   1.000
_cell.length_b   1.000
_cell.length_c   1.000
_cell.angle_alpha   90.00
_cell.angle_beta   90.00
_cell.angle_gamma   90.00
#
_symmetry.space_group_name_H-M   'P 1'
#
loop_
_entity.id
_entity.type
_entity.pdbx_description
1 polymer ?
#
loop_
_entity_poly.entity_id
_entity_poly.type
_entity_poly.pdbx_seq_one_letter_code
_entity_poly.pdbx_strand_id
1 'polypeptide(L)'
;MQESFITSNDLIRCISKCVHECANQFDTLLSTLAGCSSDTMTTNVVNNIADFAELWFPLYIDLLLDLPIVAPGQEERRFVEQCRRHFIHNPGALELIKEFEENYTPYGAIYYYSCDGFVYRLVNRALRRQAMDGILDFRFLLFDIRNQLQSAHEHFLDSNTKIGMLKTFFRGQRMSCNELTELQKKHRDGTLITTNSYFSTSESIDVARIFAGKPAKEIVSILFEITAEIKHPEIQQRKPFARISQYSQFGIAEREVLFSIGSFFKIDKIYEESPSFWIIKLTFVDEDDEKQDVIRDFRTLRTCSSEAKIIKIGHLLANNAHQGILRAKKFYELITSSNFSETLKIACTAGLGWLAFKERNGILAIEQQQTALRLYEQLPKDESESLTLLYNTSYNCIGASFRLMKKYRHALKYYRKAEELLLKIPIDKYAMYDGYRNITSINIASIQKLLGEVDQAWDTYKKILAYEMSSSTRFHGHTYLTIAQAGLLEAKILHDEDETERCSQNWKAFLDISLTNLSSSYRRSIISGVLLIGFEYMDNEQRRTMAIDYFQKVINISRRYVNINQDDHRIVLKCLNQLARLYTKKRNYDHSVNHSLDALNMCHENEVVDIAECYESMALNYEQQLSDQTEDLTPDDICRMIVDNPFSFTINSVILTFERNEFAFGQYTTNEGTLSGVGPGFQLFSGPLVLYSALIKTLKGFELLFIPSKVMAILLNFRPGPGYRSGKAN
;
A
#
# COMPACT_ATOMS: atom_id res chain seq x y z
N MET A 1 -46.70 5.26 -56.98
CA MET A 1 -47.28 4.36 -55.96
C MET A 1 -46.35 3.18 -55.77
N GLN A 2 -45.46 3.26 -54.80
CA GLN A 2 -44.87 2.12 -54.11
C GLN A 2 -44.32 2.70 -52.79
N GLU A 3 -45.23 2.80 -51.82
CA GLU A 3 -44.88 3.11 -50.44
C GLU A 3 -44.10 1.91 -49.90
N SER A 4 -42.81 2.11 -49.62
CA SER A 4 -42.05 1.17 -48.82
C SER A 4 -42.57 1.26 -47.39
N PHE A 5 -43.42 0.31 -47.00
CA PHE A 5 -43.84 0.12 -45.62
C PHE A 5 -42.61 -0.15 -44.75
N ILE A 6 -42.14 0.87 -44.05
CA ILE A 6 -41.27 0.71 -42.89
C ILE A 6 -42.13 -0.01 -41.86
N THR A 7 -41.81 -1.26 -41.56
CA THR A 7 -42.55 -2.01 -40.55
C THR A 7 -42.37 -1.33 -39.19
N SER A 8 -43.40 -1.39 -38.32
CA SER A 8 -43.34 -0.84 -36.94
C SER A 8 -42.07 -1.29 -36.19
N ASN A 9 -41.60 -2.52 -36.44
CA ASN A 9 -40.37 -3.05 -35.86
C ASN A 9 -39.09 -2.39 -36.40
N ASP A 10 -39.05 -2.01 -37.69
CA ASP A 10 -37.91 -1.27 -38.24
C ASP A 10 -37.88 0.17 -37.73
N LEU A 11 -39.05 0.79 -37.54
CA LEU A 11 -39.16 2.11 -36.91
C LEU A 11 -38.73 2.06 -35.44
N ILE A 12 -39.17 1.05 -34.67
CA ILE A 12 -38.74 0.83 -33.27
C ILE A 12 -37.23 0.55 -33.19
N ARG A 13 -36.68 -0.23 -34.13
CA ARG A 13 -35.23 -0.51 -34.17
C ARG A 13 -34.42 0.72 -34.58
N CYS A 14 -34.93 1.55 -35.48
CA CYS A 14 -34.32 2.83 -35.83
C CYS A 14 -34.42 3.85 -34.70
N ILE A 15 -35.57 3.96 -34.03
CA ILE A 15 -35.74 4.81 -32.84
C ILE A 15 -34.85 4.32 -31.72
N SER A 16 -34.76 3.01 -31.48
CA SER A 16 -33.83 2.42 -30.50
C SER A 16 -32.38 2.72 -30.87
N LYS A 17 -31.98 2.57 -32.14
CA LYS A 17 -30.63 2.95 -32.61
C LYS A 17 -30.37 4.46 -32.49
N CYS A 18 -31.33 5.32 -32.80
CA CYS A 18 -31.19 6.77 -32.68
C CYS A 18 -31.19 7.22 -31.21
N VAL A 19 -32.00 6.62 -30.35
CA VAL A 19 -31.96 6.82 -28.89
C VAL A 19 -30.63 6.32 -28.34
N HIS A 20 -30.08 5.23 -28.88
CA HIS A 20 -28.79 4.68 -28.49
C HIS A 20 -27.61 5.51 -29.04
N GLU A 21 -27.70 6.08 -30.23
CA GLU A 21 -26.73 7.03 -30.78
C GLU A 21 -26.80 8.38 -30.08
N CYS A 22 -28.00 8.87 -29.75
CA CYS A 22 -28.18 10.04 -28.92
C CYS A 22 -27.71 9.79 -27.49
N ALA A 23 -27.96 8.63 -26.88
CA ALA A 23 -27.43 8.25 -25.57
C ALA A 23 -25.91 8.09 -25.59
N ASN A 24 -25.33 7.54 -26.67
CA ASN A 24 -23.89 7.44 -26.85
C ASN A 24 -23.23 8.81 -27.11
N GLN A 25 -23.89 9.70 -27.85
CA GLN A 25 -23.44 11.09 -28.03
C GLN A 25 -23.62 11.90 -26.75
N PHE A 26 -24.68 11.62 -25.96
CA PHE A 26 -24.86 12.17 -24.62
C PHE A 26 -23.83 11.59 -23.65
N ASP A 27 -23.40 10.34 -23.77
CA ASP A 27 -22.33 9.71 -22.98
C ASP A 27 -20.95 10.26 -23.37
N THR A 28 -20.76 10.60 -24.64
CA THR A 28 -19.55 11.27 -25.14
C THR A 28 -19.54 12.74 -24.72
N LEU A 29 -20.70 13.40 -24.65
CA LEU A 29 -20.86 14.71 -24.00
C LEU A 29 -20.80 14.63 -22.46
N LEU A 30 -21.23 13.52 -21.85
CA LEU A 30 -21.11 13.21 -20.43
C LEU A 30 -19.66 12.89 -20.08
N SER A 31 -18.83 12.42 -21.01
CA SER A 31 -17.37 12.36 -20.83
C SER A 31 -16.70 13.73 -20.85
N THR A 32 -17.35 14.74 -21.43
CA THR A 32 -16.85 16.12 -21.48
C THR A 32 -17.51 17.03 -20.44
N LEU A 33 -18.69 16.68 -19.91
CA LEU A 33 -19.42 17.39 -18.85
C LEU A 33 -19.34 16.72 -17.47
N ALA A 34 -19.12 15.40 -17.40
CA ALA A 34 -18.28 14.83 -16.35
C ALA A 34 -16.86 15.10 -16.81
N GLY A 35 -16.23 16.17 -16.31
CA GLY A 35 -14.88 16.57 -16.71
C GLY A 35 -13.88 15.44 -16.50
N CYS A 36 -13.78 14.59 -17.51
CA CYS A 36 -12.78 13.59 -17.73
C CYS A 36 -11.86 14.20 -18.78
N SER A 37 -10.63 14.50 -18.41
CA SER A 37 -9.58 14.34 -19.40
C SER A 37 -9.68 12.90 -19.91
N SER A 38 -9.30 12.66 -21.16
CA SER A 38 -9.19 11.33 -21.76
C SER A 38 -8.48 10.31 -20.86
N ASP A 39 -7.68 10.78 -19.89
CA ASP A 39 -6.92 9.99 -18.92
C ASP A 39 -7.75 9.46 -17.72
N THR A 40 -9.05 9.79 -17.58
CA THR A 40 -9.85 9.48 -16.37
C THR A 40 -11.15 8.71 -16.62
N MET A 41 -11.22 7.96 -17.73
CA MET A 41 -12.23 6.91 -17.95
C MET A 41 -11.90 5.62 -17.17
N THR A 42 -11.57 5.76 -15.88
CA THR A 42 -11.32 4.62 -15.00
C THR A 42 -12.61 4.18 -14.31
N THR A 43 -13.05 2.95 -14.55
CA THR A 43 -14.19 2.28 -13.93
C THR A 43 -14.00 1.99 -12.43
N ASN A 44 -12.87 2.39 -11.85
CA ASN A 44 -12.46 2.29 -10.45
C ASN A 44 -12.27 0.85 -9.93
N VAL A 45 -12.46 -0.19 -10.75
CA VAL A 45 -12.31 -1.59 -10.27
C VAL A 45 -10.86 -1.89 -9.89
N VAL A 46 -9.89 -1.35 -10.64
CA VAL A 46 -8.44 -1.52 -10.38
C VAL A 46 -7.97 -0.82 -9.11
N ASN A 47 -8.59 0.30 -8.75
CA ASN A 47 -8.24 1.09 -7.57
C ASN A 47 -8.86 0.53 -6.29
N ASN A 48 -9.71 -0.49 -6.41
CA ASN A 48 -10.43 -1.07 -5.28
C ASN A 48 -10.09 -2.55 -5.04
N ILE A 49 -8.88 -2.98 -5.41
CA ILE A 49 -8.36 -4.24 -4.87
C ILE A 49 -8.34 -4.08 -3.36
N ALA A 50 -9.03 -4.99 -2.67
CA ALA A 50 -9.23 -4.92 -1.23
C ALA A 50 -7.91 -5.27 -0.54
N ASP A 51 -7.03 -4.28 -0.46
CA ASP A 51 -5.87 -4.25 0.42
C ASP A 51 -6.25 -3.49 1.70
N PHE A 52 -5.52 -3.74 2.79
CA PHE A 52 -5.80 -3.16 4.10
C PHE A 52 -5.91 -1.62 4.06
N ALA A 53 -5.05 -0.95 3.26
CA ALA A 53 -5.06 0.50 3.13
C ALA A 53 -6.35 1.04 2.47
N GLU A 54 -6.98 0.27 1.58
CA GLU A 54 -8.21 0.66 0.87
C GLU A 54 -9.49 0.41 1.69
N LEU A 55 -9.39 -0.23 2.85
CA LEU A 55 -10.53 -0.42 3.77
C LEU A 55 -11.06 0.89 4.36
N TRP A 56 -10.33 2.01 4.21
CA TRP A 56 -10.75 3.31 4.73
C TRP A 56 -12.11 3.74 4.18
N PHE A 57 -12.37 3.47 2.89
CA PHE A 57 -13.57 3.97 2.22
C PHE A 57 -14.81 3.18 2.64
N PRO A 58 -14.84 1.83 2.60
CA PRO A 58 -15.95 1.07 3.17
C PRO A 58 -16.16 1.37 4.66
N LEU A 59 -15.09 1.59 5.43
CA LEU A 59 -15.18 1.93 6.85
C LEU A 59 -15.76 3.34 7.08
N TYR A 60 -15.45 4.29 6.19
CA TYR A 60 -16.02 5.63 6.22
C TYR A 60 -17.53 5.61 5.94
N ILE A 61 -17.96 4.83 4.95
CA ILE A 61 -19.38 4.61 4.67
C ILE A 61 -20.08 3.98 5.88
N ASP A 62 -19.49 2.94 6.47
CA ASP A 62 -20.02 2.30 7.68
C ASP A 62 -20.12 3.28 8.86
N LEU A 63 -19.11 4.14 9.07
CA LEU A 63 -19.17 5.18 10.09
C LEU A 63 -20.36 6.11 9.85
N LEU A 64 -20.54 6.63 8.64
CA LEU A 64 -21.65 7.55 8.34
C LEU A 64 -23.03 6.92 8.56
N LEU A 65 -23.17 5.64 8.23
CA LEU A 65 -24.42 4.88 8.38
C LEU A 65 -24.70 4.46 9.83
N ASP A 66 -23.67 4.33 10.67
CA ASP A 66 -23.80 4.03 12.10
C ASP A 66 -24.11 5.28 12.94
N LEU A 67 -23.79 6.47 12.44
CA LEU A 67 -24.03 7.73 13.15
C LEU A 67 -25.53 8.11 13.10
N PRO A 68 -26.11 8.54 14.25
CA PRO A 68 -27.52 8.91 14.28
C PRO A 68 -27.81 10.11 13.38
N ILE A 69 -28.98 10.09 12.74
CA ILE A 69 -29.51 11.25 12.02
C ILE A 69 -30.34 12.06 13.02
N VAL A 70 -29.76 13.14 13.54
CA VAL A 70 -30.38 13.96 14.59
C VAL A 70 -31.43 14.93 14.01
N ALA A 71 -31.18 15.47 12.82
CA ALA A 71 -32.03 16.47 12.17
C ALA A 71 -32.17 16.20 10.66
N PRO A 72 -32.93 15.17 10.24
CA PRO A 72 -32.99 14.73 8.84
C PRO A 72 -33.37 15.87 7.88
N GLY A 73 -34.38 16.67 8.23
CA GLY A 73 -34.81 17.80 7.41
C GLY A 73 -33.79 18.94 7.30
N GLN A 74 -32.84 19.07 8.24
CA GLN A 74 -31.75 20.05 8.08
C GLN A 74 -30.68 19.55 7.11
N GLU A 75 -30.36 18.25 7.16
CA GLU A 75 -29.40 17.62 6.25
C GLU A 75 -29.92 17.64 4.80
N GLU A 76 -31.19 17.30 4.62
CA GLU A 76 -31.86 17.37 3.32
C GLU A 76 -31.85 18.79 2.73
N ARG A 77 -32.23 19.80 3.54
CA ARG A 77 -32.21 21.21 3.09
C ARG A 77 -30.80 21.68 2.70
N ARG A 78 -29.78 21.31 3.48
CA ARG A 78 -28.39 21.63 3.17
C ARG A 78 -27.97 21.01 1.85
N PHE A 79 -28.29 19.74 1.63
CA PHE A 79 -28.03 19.06 0.36
C PHE A 79 -28.71 19.75 -0.82
N VAL A 80 -30.01 20.07 -0.70
CA VAL A 80 -30.77 20.80 -1.73
C VAL A 80 -30.15 22.16 -2.01
N GLU A 81 -29.80 22.94 -0.99
CA GLU A 81 -29.20 24.27 -1.17
C GLU A 81 -27.85 24.19 -1.92
N GLN A 82 -27.00 23.22 -1.57
CA GLN A 82 -25.75 22.98 -2.28
C GLN A 82 -25.99 22.56 -3.73
N CYS A 83 -26.99 21.70 -3.99
CA CYS A 83 -27.38 21.31 -5.34
C CYS A 83 -27.83 22.54 -6.15
N ARG A 84 -28.66 23.42 -5.58
CA ARG A 84 -29.10 24.67 -6.24
C ARG A 84 -27.90 25.57 -6.60
N ARG A 85 -26.91 25.69 -5.70
CA ARG A 85 -25.68 26.45 -5.97
C ARG A 85 -24.85 25.82 -7.09
N HIS A 86 -24.74 24.49 -7.10
CA HIS A 86 -23.99 23.76 -8.15
C HIS A 86 -24.65 23.89 -9.52
N PHE A 87 -25.98 23.86 -9.58
CA PHE A 87 -26.76 23.88 -10.83
C PHE A 87 -27.39 25.25 -11.13
N ILE A 88 -26.85 26.34 -10.59
CA ILE A 88 -27.42 27.69 -10.73
C ILE A 88 -27.64 28.12 -12.20
N HIS A 89 -26.83 27.60 -13.12
CA HIS A 89 -26.90 27.90 -14.56
C HIS A 89 -27.64 26.81 -15.37
N ASN A 90 -28.30 25.83 -14.72
CA ASN A 90 -29.04 24.77 -15.38
C ASN A 90 -30.52 24.76 -14.95
N PRO A 91 -31.43 25.39 -15.71
CA PRO A 91 -32.82 25.53 -15.31
C PRO A 91 -33.55 24.19 -15.17
N GLY A 92 -33.26 23.21 -16.03
CA GLY A 92 -33.87 21.88 -15.94
C GLY A 92 -33.45 21.12 -14.68
N ALA A 93 -32.17 21.22 -14.29
CA ALA A 93 -31.72 20.63 -13.02
C ALA A 93 -32.34 21.35 -11.81
N LEU A 94 -32.54 22.67 -11.87
CA LEU A 94 -33.21 23.41 -10.79
C LEU A 94 -34.68 23.02 -10.60
N GLU A 95 -35.38 22.66 -11.68
CA GLU A 95 -36.74 22.13 -11.61
C GLU A 95 -36.78 20.75 -10.95
N LEU A 96 -35.88 19.83 -11.34
CA LEU A 96 -35.74 18.52 -10.70
C LEU A 96 -35.37 18.63 -9.21
N ILE A 97 -34.53 19.60 -8.85
CA ILE A 97 -34.18 19.87 -7.44
C ILE A 97 -35.40 20.36 -6.65
N LYS A 98 -36.24 21.20 -7.27
CA LYS A 98 -37.48 21.67 -6.65
C LYS A 98 -38.46 20.51 -6.46
N GLU A 99 -38.61 19.65 -7.46
CA GLU A 99 -39.45 18.45 -7.36
C GLU A 99 -38.99 17.52 -6.24
N PHE A 100 -37.67 17.31 -6.12
CA PHE A 100 -37.08 16.54 -5.04
C PHE A 100 -37.39 17.16 -3.67
N GLU A 101 -37.16 18.46 -3.48
CA GLU A 101 -37.43 19.14 -2.21
C GLU A 101 -38.91 19.10 -1.80
N GLU A 102 -39.84 19.09 -2.76
CA GLU A 102 -41.27 19.07 -2.49
C GLU A 102 -41.82 17.66 -2.21
N ASN A 103 -41.21 16.61 -2.80
CA ASN A 103 -41.79 15.27 -2.83
C ASN A 103 -40.90 14.17 -2.22
N TYR A 104 -39.66 14.47 -1.85
CA TYR A 104 -38.76 13.48 -1.26
C TYR A 104 -39.33 12.90 0.04
N THR A 105 -39.26 11.59 0.16
CA THR A 105 -39.51 10.86 1.40
C THR A 105 -38.45 9.77 1.56
N PRO A 106 -38.14 9.33 2.80
CA PRO A 106 -37.19 8.24 3.03
C PRO A 106 -37.53 6.95 2.26
N TYR A 107 -38.83 6.64 2.09
CA TYR A 107 -39.29 5.49 1.30
C TYR A 107 -39.21 5.69 -0.22
N GLY A 108 -38.86 6.89 -0.69
CA GLY A 108 -38.63 7.22 -2.10
C GLY A 108 -37.14 7.26 -2.47
N ALA A 109 -36.23 6.96 -1.54
CA ALA A 109 -34.79 7.14 -1.74
C ALA A 109 -34.23 6.34 -2.93
N ILE A 110 -34.62 5.06 -3.08
CA ILE A 110 -34.22 4.23 -4.22
C ILE A 110 -34.80 4.76 -5.53
N TYR A 111 -36.04 5.28 -5.53
CA TYR A 111 -36.64 5.88 -6.72
C TYR A 111 -35.76 7.02 -7.24
N TYR A 112 -35.49 8.03 -6.40
CA TYR A 112 -34.65 9.17 -6.78
C TYR A 112 -33.21 8.78 -7.12
N TYR A 113 -32.67 7.75 -6.46
CA TYR A 113 -31.35 7.22 -6.83
C TYR A 113 -31.36 6.51 -8.18
N SER A 114 -32.43 5.80 -8.55
CA SER A 114 -32.52 5.07 -9.82
C SER A 114 -32.82 5.96 -11.03
N CYS A 115 -33.50 7.08 -10.83
CA CYS A 115 -33.84 8.01 -11.92
C CYS A 115 -32.59 8.61 -12.55
N ASP A 116 -32.58 8.79 -13.88
CA ASP A 116 -31.55 9.59 -14.55
C ASP A 116 -31.75 11.09 -14.25
N GLY A 117 -31.36 11.51 -13.05
CA GLY A 117 -31.51 12.85 -12.53
C GLY A 117 -30.27 13.34 -11.78
N PHE A 118 -30.40 14.51 -11.15
CA PHE A 118 -29.27 15.12 -10.43
C PHE A 118 -28.78 14.26 -9.26
N VAL A 119 -29.69 13.56 -8.56
CA VAL A 119 -29.37 12.68 -7.42
C VAL A 119 -28.44 11.54 -7.87
N TYR A 120 -28.86 10.72 -8.84
CA TYR A 120 -28.03 9.64 -9.38
C TYR A 120 -26.65 10.13 -9.81
N ARG A 121 -26.60 11.26 -10.55
CA ARG A 121 -25.36 11.80 -11.11
C ARG A 121 -24.42 12.35 -10.04
N LEU A 122 -24.92 13.15 -9.09
CA LEU A 122 -24.11 13.72 -8.01
C LEU A 122 -23.60 12.65 -7.06
N VAL A 123 -24.48 11.77 -6.60
CA VAL A 123 -24.15 10.70 -5.64
C VAL A 123 -23.08 9.79 -6.24
N ASN A 124 -23.30 9.26 -7.46
CA ASN A 124 -22.32 8.38 -8.08
C ASN A 124 -21.00 9.10 -8.41
N ARG A 125 -21.03 10.40 -8.75
CA ARG A 125 -19.82 11.18 -8.96
C ARG A 125 -19.01 11.34 -7.67
N ALA A 126 -19.66 11.71 -6.57
CA ALA A 126 -19.00 11.89 -5.28
C ALA A 126 -18.42 10.57 -4.76
N LEU A 127 -19.19 9.48 -4.86
CA LEU A 127 -18.78 8.13 -4.48
C LEU A 127 -17.56 7.66 -5.30
N ARG A 128 -17.59 7.80 -6.63
CA ARG A 128 -16.46 7.41 -7.50
C ARG A 128 -15.19 8.23 -7.24
N ARG A 129 -15.34 9.50 -6.88
CA ARG A 129 -14.21 10.39 -6.53
C ARG A 129 -13.79 10.30 -5.07
N GLN A 130 -14.51 9.51 -4.27
CA GLN A 130 -14.34 9.41 -2.82
C GLN A 130 -14.34 10.80 -2.15
N ALA A 131 -15.22 11.69 -2.62
CA ALA A 131 -15.34 13.08 -2.16
C ALA A 131 -16.04 13.12 -0.79
N MET A 132 -15.26 13.01 0.29
CA MET A 132 -15.76 12.87 1.66
C MET A 132 -16.74 13.99 2.06
N ASP A 133 -16.45 15.23 1.68
CA ASP A 133 -17.31 16.39 1.91
C ASP A 133 -18.69 16.21 1.27
N GLY A 134 -18.72 15.90 -0.03
CA GLY A 134 -19.97 15.66 -0.76
C GLY A 134 -20.72 14.44 -0.22
N ILE A 135 -20.02 13.35 0.11
CA ILE A 135 -20.65 12.14 0.68
C ILE A 135 -21.33 12.44 2.02
N LEU A 136 -20.69 13.25 2.84
CA LEU A 136 -21.28 13.69 4.10
C LEU A 136 -22.56 14.50 3.88
N ASP A 137 -22.60 15.37 2.87
CA ASP A 137 -23.76 16.22 2.56
C ASP A 137 -25.02 15.40 2.17
N PHE A 138 -24.85 14.22 1.55
CA PHE A 138 -25.97 13.32 1.23
C PHE A 138 -26.03 12.07 2.11
N ARG A 139 -25.43 12.07 3.31
CA ARG A 139 -25.43 10.87 4.17
C ARG A 139 -26.84 10.41 4.55
N PHE A 140 -27.80 11.32 4.69
CA PHE A 140 -29.20 10.99 4.97
C PHE A 140 -29.80 10.11 3.86
N LEU A 141 -29.49 10.43 2.59
CA LEU A 141 -29.93 9.65 1.44
C LEU A 141 -29.26 8.27 1.42
N LEU A 142 -27.98 8.15 1.79
CA LEU A 142 -27.34 6.83 1.91
C LEU A 142 -28.00 5.96 2.98
N PHE A 143 -28.36 6.57 4.11
CA PHE A 143 -29.08 5.88 5.19
C PHE A 143 -30.46 5.43 4.74
N ASP A 144 -31.22 6.28 4.06
CA ASP A 144 -32.56 5.96 3.56
C ASP A 144 -32.51 4.87 2.48
N ILE A 145 -31.56 4.95 1.53
CA ILE A 145 -31.33 3.89 0.53
C ILE A 145 -31.00 2.56 1.22
N ARG A 146 -30.11 2.57 2.22
CA ARG A 146 -29.74 1.36 2.96
C ARG A 146 -30.96 0.71 3.61
N ASN A 147 -31.78 1.49 4.32
CA ASN A 147 -32.97 0.97 5.00
C ASN A 147 -33.98 0.42 4.01
N GLN A 148 -34.24 1.13 2.91
CA GLN A 148 -35.14 0.67 1.87
C GLN A 148 -34.62 -0.59 1.17
N LEU A 149 -33.31 -0.69 0.93
CA LEU A 149 -32.69 -1.87 0.34
C LEU A 149 -32.75 -3.07 1.28
N GLN A 150 -32.62 -2.85 2.60
CA GLN A 150 -32.81 -3.89 3.61
C GLN A 150 -34.25 -4.43 3.60
N SER A 151 -35.26 -3.55 3.58
CA SER A 151 -36.66 -3.97 3.46
C SER A 151 -36.95 -4.70 2.14
N ALA A 152 -36.33 -4.25 1.04
CA ALA A 152 -36.45 -4.94 -0.24
C ALA A 152 -35.80 -6.33 -0.23
N HIS A 153 -34.71 -6.50 0.53
CA HIS A 153 -34.03 -7.78 0.70
C HIS A 153 -34.90 -8.80 1.45
N GLU A 154 -35.69 -8.36 2.43
CA GLU A 154 -36.66 -9.20 3.15
C GLU A 154 -37.67 -9.87 2.21
N HIS A 155 -38.05 -9.17 1.15
CA HIS A 155 -38.99 -9.65 0.13
C HIS A 155 -38.33 -10.28 -1.10
N PHE A 156 -37.01 -10.52 -1.06
CA PHE A 156 -36.26 -11.06 -2.19
C PHE A 156 -36.55 -12.55 -2.46
N LEU A 157 -36.98 -13.29 -1.43
CA LEU A 157 -37.43 -14.68 -1.58
C LEU A 157 -38.78 -14.73 -2.30
N ASP A 158 -38.75 -15.23 -3.52
CA ASP A 158 -39.93 -15.54 -4.33
C ASP A 158 -39.93 -17.02 -4.74
N SER A 159 -40.91 -17.44 -5.53
CA SER A 159 -41.01 -18.81 -6.05
C SER A 159 -39.78 -19.28 -6.83
N ASN A 160 -38.97 -18.36 -7.35
CA ASN A 160 -37.78 -18.63 -8.16
C ASN A 160 -36.46 -18.49 -7.39
N THR A 161 -36.52 -18.13 -6.10
CA THR A 161 -35.33 -17.80 -5.32
C THR A 161 -35.42 -18.49 -3.95
N LYS A 162 -34.55 -19.47 -3.69
CA LYS A 162 -34.54 -20.26 -2.45
C LYS A 162 -33.29 -19.95 -1.62
N ILE A 163 -33.42 -20.11 -0.30
CA ILE A 163 -32.29 -20.01 0.63
C ILE A 163 -31.21 -21.04 0.26
N GLY A 164 -29.94 -20.64 0.30
CA GLY A 164 -28.78 -21.44 -0.11
C GLY A 164 -28.59 -21.56 -1.62
N MET A 165 -29.48 -20.96 -2.43
CA MET A 165 -29.34 -20.96 -3.88
C MET A 165 -28.23 -20.00 -4.30
N LEU A 166 -27.31 -20.46 -5.16
CA LEU A 166 -26.42 -19.57 -5.89
C LEU A 166 -27.18 -18.96 -7.07
N LYS A 167 -27.24 -17.63 -7.11
CA LYS A 167 -27.88 -16.87 -8.18
C LYS A 167 -26.87 -15.97 -8.88
N THR A 168 -26.96 -15.89 -10.20
CA THR A 168 -26.09 -15.05 -11.02
C THR A 168 -26.81 -13.77 -11.44
N PHE A 169 -26.10 -12.65 -11.31
CA PHE A 169 -26.50 -11.32 -11.75
C PHE A 169 -25.47 -10.78 -12.73
N PHE A 170 -25.91 -9.89 -13.62
CA PHE A 170 -25.09 -9.41 -14.73
C PHE A 170 -24.97 -7.90 -14.71
N ARG A 171 -23.80 -7.38 -15.04
CA ARG A 171 -23.59 -5.94 -15.26
C ARG A 171 -22.71 -5.70 -16.47
N GLY A 172 -23.19 -4.89 -17.39
CA GLY A 172 -22.38 -4.40 -18.50
C GLY A 172 -21.72 -3.08 -18.17
N GLN A 173 -20.48 -2.90 -18.62
CA GLN A 173 -19.77 -1.64 -18.52
C GLN A 173 -18.69 -1.50 -19.60
N ARG A 174 -18.39 -0.27 -19.99
CA ARG A 174 -17.21 0.06 -20.81
C ARG A 174 -16.02 0.33 -19.91
N MET A 175 -14.85 -0.20 -20.26
CA MET A 175 -13.61 -0.08 -19.50
C MET A 175 -12.44 0.27 -20.42
N SER A 176 -11.47 1.05 -19.95
CA SER A 176 -10.27 1.33 -20.76
C SER A 176 -9.38 0.09 -20.88
N CYS A 177 -8.66 -0.05 -21.99
CA CYS A 177 -7.70 -1.14 -22.19
C CYS A 177 -6.61 -1.15 -21.09
N ASN A 178 -6.14 0.04 -20.70
CA ASN A 178 -5.14 0.19 -19.65
C ASN A 178 -5.67 -0.33 -18.31
N GLU A 179 -6.90 0.02 -17.95
CA GLU A 179 -7.51 -0.44 -16.70
C GLU A 179 -7.71 -1.95 -16.69
N LEU A 180 -8.21 -2.55 -17.78
CA LEU A 180 -8.31 -4.01 -17.86
C LEU A 180 -6.94 -4.67 -17.71
N THR A 181 -5.92 -4.14 -18.38
CA THR A 181 -4.55 -4.66 -18.30
C THR A 181 -4.01 -4.60 -16.87
N GLU A 182 -4.24 -3.48 -16.17
CA GLU A 182 -3.84 -3.33 -14.77
C GLU A 182 -4.63 -4.27 -13.85
N LEU A 183 -5.92 -4.47 -14.10
CA LEU A 183 -6.74 -5.44 -13.36
C LEU A 183 -6.16 -6.85 -13.53
N GLN A 184 -5.83 -7.24 -14.75
CA GLN A 184 -5.22 -8.54 -15.05
C GLN A 184 -3.86 -8.73 -14.40
N LYS A 185 -3.00 -7.70 -14.38
CA LYS A 185 -1.67 -7.76 -13.74
C LYS A 185 -1.77 -7.91 -12.22
N LYS A 186 -2.70 -7.20 -11.60
CA LYS A 186 -2.84 -7.19 -10.13
C LYS A 186 -3.67 -8.38 -9.62
N HIS A 187 -4.58 -8.89 -10.44
CA HIS A 187 -5.41 -10.04 -10.12
C HIS A 187 -4.60 -11.34 -10.01
N ARG A 188 -4.93 -12.12 -8.98
CA ARG A 188 -4.53 -13.53 -8.78
C ARG A 188 -5.76 -14.30 -8.30
N ASP A 189 -5.72 -15.62 -8.39
CA ASP A 189 -6.80 -16.48 -7.88
C ASP A 189 -7.12 -16.11 -6.42
N GLY A 190 -8.35 -15.64 -6.18
CA GLY A 190 -8.78 -15.20 -4.85
C GLY A 190 -8.65 -13.70 -4.54
N THR A 191 -8.26 -12.85 -5.49
CA THR A 191 -8.25 -11.39 -5.27
C THR A 191 -9.64 -10.89 -4.87
N LEU A 192 -9.70 -10.18 -3.75
CA LEU A 192 -10.87 -9.45 -3.30
C LEU A 192 -10.87 -8.03 -3.89
N ILE A 193 -12.04 -7.56 -4.27
CA ILE A 193 -12.30 -6.18 -4.66
C ILE A 193 -13.48 -5.62 -3.85
N THR A 194 -13.52 -4.30 -3.68
CA THR A 194 -14.67 -3.59 -3.10
C THR A 194 -15.23 -2.56 -4.09
N THR A 195 -16.47 -2.12 -3.90
CA THR A 195 -17.07 -1.08 -4.74
C THR A 195 -17.22 0.24 -3.99
N ASN A 196 -16.73 1.32 -4.58
CA ASN A 196 -16.91 2.67 -4.01
C ASN A 196 -18.31 3.24 -4.25
N SER A 197 -19.12 2.61 -5.09
CA SER A 197 -20.50 2.97 -5.38
C SER A 197 -21.43 1.77 -5.20
N TYR A 198 -22.74 2.02 -5.22
CA TYR A 198 -23.71 0.94 -5.41
C TYR A 198 -23.41 0.22 -6.72
N PHE A 199 -23.64 -1.09 -6.72
CA PHE A 199 -23.43 -1.91 -7.90
C PHE A 199 -24.80 -2.29 -8.48
N SER A 200 -25.25 -1.50 -9.46
CA SER A 200 -26.48 -1.78 -10.20
C SER A 200 -26.22 -2.91 -11.20
N THR A 201 -27.04 -3.95 -11.12
CA THR A 201 -26.94 -5.20 -11.88
C THR A 201 -28.32 -5.59 -12.40
N SER A 202 -28.38 -6.57 -13.29
CA SER A 202 -29.62 -7.11 -13.84
C SER A 202 -29.67 -8.63 -13.71
N GLU A 203 -30.86 -9.18 -13.49
CA GLU A 203 -31.09 -10.62 -13.67
C GLU A 203 -31.07 -11.04 -15.16
N SER A 204 -31.14 -10.07 -16.09
CA SER A 204 -31.11 -10.31 -17.53
C SER A 204 -29.73 -10.07 -18.12
N ILE A 205 -29.14 -11.12 -18.69
CA ILE A 205 -27.87 -11.02 -19.41
C ILE A 205 -27.99 -10.10 -20.63
N ASP A 206 -29.16 -10.06 -21.29
CA ASP A 206 -29.36 -9.24 -22.49
C ASP A 206 -29.32 -7.75 -22.15
N VAL A 207 -29.96 -7.37 -21.04
CA VAL A 207 -29.91 -5.99 -20.52
C VAL A 207 -28.47 -5.61 -20.20
N ALA A 208 -27.75 -6.47 -19.47
CA ALA A 208 -26.34 -6.23 -19.16
C ALA A 208 -25.47 -6.13 -20.43
N ARG A 209 -25.69 -6.96 -21.45
CA ARG A 209 -24.94 -6.86 -22.72
C ARG A 209 -25.20 -5.55 -23.46
N ILE A 210 -26.42 -4.99 -23.37
CA ILE A 210 -26.71 -3.66 -23.89
C ILE A 210 -25.87 -2.61 -23.18
N PHE A 211 -25.79 -2.65 -21.85
CA PHE A 211 -24.96 -1.72 -21.04
C PHE A 211 -23.45 -1.90 -21.25
N ALA A 212 -22.98 -3.08 -21.63
CA ALA A 212 -21.58 -3.30 -21.99
C ALA A 212 -21.17 -2.52 -23.25
N GLY A 213 -22.16 -2.10 -24.05
CA GLY A 213 -21.96 -1.30 -25.26
C GLY A 213 -21.12 -2.03 -26.31
N LYS A 214 -20.71 -1.29 -27.35
CA LYS A 214 -19.76 -1.79 -28.35
C LYS A 214 -18.34 -1.35 -28.01
N PRO A 215 -17.33 -2.21 -28.26
CA PRO A 215 -15.94 -1.82 -28.14
C PRO A 215 -15.60 -0.65 -29.05
N ALA A 216 -14.64 0.18 -28.63
CA ALA A 216 -14.11 1.30 -29.39
C ALA A 216 -12.58 1.36 -29.25
N LYS A 217 -11.93 2.30 -29.95
CA LYS A 217 -10.47 2.49 -29.80
C LYS A 217 -10.15 2.77 -28.32
N GLU A 218 -9.23 1.99 -27.75
CA GLU A 218 -8.78 2.06 -26.34
C GLU A 218 -9.86 1.74 -25.28
N ILE A 219 -11.07 1.33 -25.68
CA ILE A 219 -12.18 0.99 -24.79
C ILE A 219 -12.69 -0.41 -25.12
N VAL A 220 -12.68 -1.30 -24.13
CA VAL A 220 -13.25 -2.64 -24.19
C VAL A 220 -14.66 -2.68 -23.58
N SER A 221 -15.44 -3.65 -24.02
CA SER A 221 -16.73 -4.00 -23.41
C SER A 221 -16.52 -5.06 -22.34
N ILE A 222 -17.08 -4.83 -21.16
CA ILE A 222 -16.99 -5.73 -20.01
C ILE A 222 -18.38 -6.21 -19.62
N LEU A 223 -18.50 -7.51 -19.38
CA LEU A 223 -19.63 -8.14 -18.73
C LEU A 223 -19.17 -8.76 -17.40
N PHE A 224 -19.67 -8.23 -16.28
CA PHE A 224 -19.53 -8.85 -14.98
C PHE A 224 -20.59 -9.93 -14.82
N GLU A 225 -20.17 -11.15 -14.46
CA GLU A 225 -21.03 -12.25 -14.02
C GLU A 225 -20.83 -12.44 -12.51
N ILE A 226 -21.81 -12.01 -11.72
CA ILE A 226 -21.73 -11.96 -10.26
C ILE A 226 -22.57 -13.08 -9.68
N THR A 227 -21.94 -14.04 -9.02
CA THR A 227 -22.65 -15.11 -8.30
C THR A 227 -22.79 -14.72 -6.83
N ALA A 228 -24.00 -14.80 -6.27
CA ALA A 228 -24.25 -14.59 -4.86
C ALA A 228 -25.11 -15.70 -4.29
N GLU A 229 -24.80 -16.13 -3.07
CA GLU A 229 -25.65 -17.05 -2.31
C GLU A 229 -26.83 -16.29 -1.69
N ILE A 230 -28.03 -16.79 -1.90
CA ILE A 230 -29.24 -16.22 -1.32
C ILE A 230 -29.36 -16.71 0.13
N LYS A 231 -29.21 -15.78 1.07
CA LYS A 231 -29.33 -16.06 2.50
C LYS A 231 -30.76 -15.90 3.00
N HIS A 232 -30.99 -16.39 4.21
CA HIS A 232 -32.25 -16.19 4.90
C HIS A 232 -32.49 -14.68 5.16
N PRO A 233 -33.67 -14.12 4.86
CA PRO A 233 -33.88 -12.67 4.96
C PRO A 233 -33.85 -12.13 6.39
N GLU A 234 -34.11 -12.98 7.39
CA GLU A 234 -33.92 -12.64 8.81
C GLU A 234 -32.46 -12.41 9.19
N ILE A 235 -31.50 -12.88 8.37
CA ILE A 235 -30.10 -12.54 8.56
C ILE A 235 -29.94 -11.10 8.11
N GLN A 236 -29.78 -10.19 9.06
CA GLN A 236 -29.47 -8.79 8.76
C GLN A 236 -28.11 -8.70 8.06
N GLN A 237 -28.15 -8.68 6.74
CA GLN A 237 -26.98 -8.37 5.93
C GLN A 237 -26.67 -6.89 6.09
N ARG A 238 -25.45 -6.56 6.55
CA ARG A 238 -25.06 -5.16 6.67
C ARG A 238 -24.93 -4.48 5.30
N LYS A 239 -24.58 -5.24 4.27
CA LYS A 239 -24.51 -4.83 2.87
C LYS A 239 -25.55 -5.60 2.06
N PRO A 240 -26.84 -5.26 2.19
CA PRO A 240 -27.89 -5.98 1.51
C PRO A 240 -27.80 -5.78 0.00
N PHE A 241 -28.37 -6.71 -0.75
CA PHE A 241 -28.67 -6.53 -2.16
C PHE A 241 -30.10 -6.99 -2.44
N ALA A 242 -30.83 -6.29 -3.29
CA ALA A 242 -32.23 -6.65 -3.55
C ALA A 242 -32.70 -6.23 -4.94
N ARG A 243 -33.80 -6.83 -5.39
CA ARG A 243 -34.54 -6.36 -6.58
C ARG A 243 -35.14 -5.01 -6.26
N ILE A 244 -34.89 -4.04 -7.13
CA ILE A 244 -35.44 -2.69 -6.96
C ILE A 244 -36.47 -2.32 -8.02
N SER A 245 -36.91 -3.27 -8.85
CA SER A 245 -37.93 -3.04 -9.88
C SER A 245 -39.24 -2.43 -9.38
N GLN A 246 -39.61 -2.59 -8.10
CA GLN A 246 -40.81 -1.97 -7.53
C GLN A 246 -40.60 -0.51 -7.12
N TYR A 247 -39.34 -0.09 -6.98
CA TYR A 247 -38.95 1.25 -6.54
C TYR A 247 -38.30 2.06 -7.66
N SER A 248 -37.71 1.40 -8.65
CA SER A 248 -36.98 2.00 -9.76
C SER A 248 -37.93 2.61 -10.80
N GLN A 249 -37.53 3.75 -11.38
CA GLN A 249 -38.27 4.39 -12.48
C GLN A 249 -38.45 3.45 -13.69
N PHE A 250 -37.48 2.55 -13.91
CA PHE A 250 -37.48 1.61 -15.03
C PHE A 250 -38.33 0.36 -14.79
N GLY A 251 -38.87 0.19 -13.57
CA GLY A 251 -39.78 -0.89 -13.25
C GLY A 251 -39.18 -2.29 -13.46
N ILE A 252 -39.96 -3.18 -14.07
CA ILE A 252 -39.58 -4.58 -14.34
C ILE A 252 -38.67 -4.70 -15.59
N ALA A 253 -38.56 -3.65 -16.41
CA ALA A 253 -37.88 -3.72 -17.72
C ALA A 253 -36.40 -4.14 -17.58
N GLU A 254 -35.70 -3.57 -16.60
CA GLU A 254 -34.28 -3.84 -16.37
C GLU A 254 -34.05 -5.03 -15.43
N ARG A 255 -35.08 -5.52 -14.74
CA ARG A 255 -34.97 -6.51 -13.64
C ARG A 255 -33.79 -6.20 -12.72
N GLU A 256 -33.74 -4.93 -12.30
CA GLU A 256 -32.60 -4.35 -11.63
C GLU A 256 -32.44 -4.94 -10.23
N VAL A 257 -31.22 -5.37 -9.92
CA VAL A 257 -30.77 -5.79 -8.59
C VAL A 257 -29.65 -4.85 -8.17
N LEU A 258 -29.83 -4.18 -7.03
CA LEU A 258 -28.87 -3.21 -6.51
C LEU A 258 -28.10 -3.83 -5.34
N PHE A 259 -26.78 -3.87 -5.45
CA PHE A 259 -25.91 -4.21 -4.32
C PHE A 259 -25.50 -2.94 -3.56
N SER A 260 -25.50 -3.03 -2.24
CA SER A 260 -25.09 -1.93 -1.36
C SER A 260 -23.66 -1.46 -1.64
N ILE A 261 -23.41 -0.19 -1.38
CA ILE A 261 -22.09 0.42 -1.44
C ILE A 261 -21.11 -0.28 -0.48
N GLY A 262 -19.84 -0.39 -0.91
CA GLY A 262 -18.79 -1.03 -0.13
C GLY A 262 -18.82 -2.56 -0.18
N SER A 263 -19.72 -3.17 -0.96
CA SER A 263 -19.80 -4.63 -1.10
C SER A 263 -18.47 -5.22 -1.56
N PHE A 264 -18.14 -6.41 -1.03
CA PHE A 264 -16.94 -7.15 -1.41
C PHE A 264 -17.26 -8.22 -2.44
N PHE A 265 -16.38 -8.38 -3.41
CA PHE A 265 -16.45 -9.41 -4.43
C PHE A 265 -15.10 -10.09 -4.57
N LYS A 266 -15.10 -11.39 -4.79
CA LYS A 266 -13.91 -12.15 -5.15
C LYS A 266 -13.88 -12.31 -6.66
N ILE A 267 -12.75 -11.98 -7.29
CA ILE A 267 -12.54 -12.24 -8.71
C ILE A 267 -12.19 -13.72 -8.88
N ASP A 268 -13.02 -14.44 -9.62
CA ASP A 268 -12.84 -15.85 -9.91
C ASP A 268 -12.10 -16.07 -11.23
N LYS A 269 -12.42 -15.27 -12.26
CA LYS A 269 -11.79 -15.38 -13.58
C LYS A 269 -11.98 -14.11 -14.41
N ILE A 270 -10.97 -13.77 -15.20
CA ILE A 270 -11.03 -12.74 -16.24
C ILE A 270 -10.66 -13.40 -17.57
N TYR A 271 -11.52 -13.31 -18.59
CA TYR A 271 -11.24 -13.87 -19.91
C TYR A 271 -11.97 -13.13 -21.02
N GLU A 272 -11.40 -13.19 -22.23
CA GLU A 272 -12.01 -12.62 -23.42
C GLU A 272 -12.99 -13.61 -24.03
N GLU A 273 -14.24 -13.20 -24.24
CA GLU A 273 -15.27 -14.01 -24.91
C GLU A 273 -15.18 -13.85 -26.42
N SER A 274 -14.97 -12.62 -26.89
CA SER A 274 -14.79 -12.25 -28.29
C SER A 274 -13.93 -10.99 -28.39
N PRO A 275 -13.40 -10.62 -29.57
CA PRO A 275 -12.44 -9.52 -29.69
C PRO A 275 -12.94 -8.23 -29.03
N SER A 276 -12.20 -7.76 -28.02
CA SER A 276 -12.50 -6.58 -27.19
C SER A 276 -13.78 -6.66 -26.34
N PHE A 277 -14.32 -7.87 -26.15
CA PHE A 277 -15.43 -8.17 -25.23
C PHE A 277 -14.98 -9.18 -24.18
N TRP A 278 -14.99 -8.75 -22.93
CA TRP A 278 -14.40 -9.48 -21.80
C TRP A 278 -15.45 -9.83 -20.76
N ILE A 279 -15.30 -11.01 -20.16
CA ILE A 279 -16.11 -11.47 -19.04
C ILE A 279 -15.26 -11.50 -17.78
N ILE A 280 -15.78 -10.90 -16.71
CA ILE A 280 -15.19 -10.93 -15.38
C ILE A 280 -16.17 -11.67 -14.46
N LYS A 281 -15.79 -12.87 -14.03
CA LYS A 281 -16.56 -13.67 -13.08
C LYS A 281 -16.22 -13.25 -11.66
N LEU A 282 -17.26 -12.93 -10.91
CA LEU A 282 -17.19 -12.47 -9.53
C LEU A 282 -18.06 -13.35 -8.65
N THR A 283 -17.63 -13.54 -7.41
CA THR A 283 -18.47 -14.07 -6.33
C THR A 283 -18.68 -12.99 -5.28
N PHE A 284 -19.93 -12.68 -4.94
CA PHE A 284 -20.25 -11.80 -3.82
C PHE A 284 -19.80 -12.43 -2.51
N VAL A 285 -19.12 -11.63 -1.69
CA VAL A 285 -18.53 -12.10 -0.44
C VAL A 285 -19.37 -11.59 0.71
N ASP A 286 -20.01 -12.52 1.43
CA ASP A 286 -20.56 -12.20 2.72
C ASP A 286 -19.41 -12.03 3.73
N GLU A 287 -19.31 -10.81 4.24
CA GLU A 287 -18.27 -10.44 5.15
C GLU A 287 -18.24 -11.29 6.40
N ASP A 288 -19.35 -11.81 6.90
CA ASP A 288 -19.42 -12.51 8.19
C ASP A 288 -18.94 -13.97 8.10
N ASP A 289 -18.97 -14.57 6.91
CA ASP A 289 -18.54 -15.95 6.68
C ASP A 289 -17.11 -16.08 6.13
N GLU A 290 -16.58 -15.03 5.48
CA GLU A 290 -15.29 -15.08 4.79
C GLU A 290 -14.05 -15.03 5.70
N LYS A 291 -13.22 -16.08 5.65
CA LYS A 291 -12.06 -16.26 6.55
C LYS A 291 -10.81 -15.51 6.11
N GLN A 292 -10.80 -14.90 4.92
CA GLN A 292 -9.66 -14.12 4.44
C GLN A 292 -9.27 -13.01 5.43
N ASP A 293 -7.96 -12.83 5.60
CA ASP A 293 -7.39 -11.90 6.59
C ASP A 293 -7.94 -10.48 6.43
N VAL A 294 -8.02 -9.96 5.21
CA VAL A 294 -8.50 -8.59 4.93
C VAL A 294 -9.96 -8.41 5.36
N ILE A 295 -10.83 -9.40 5.17
CA ILE A 295 -12.25 -9.31 5.57
C ILE A 295 -12.41 -9.46 7.07
N ARG A 296 -11.68 -10.41 7.68
CA ARG A 296 -11.59 -10.48 9.15
C ARG A 296 -11.04 -9.18 9.73
N ASP A 297 -10.19 -8.50 8.97
CA ASP A 297 -9.63 -7.24 9.37
C ASP A 297 -10.61 -6.07 9.22
N PHE A 298 -11.39 -6.05 8.16
CA PHE A 298 -12.52 -5.13 8.03
C PHE A 298 -13.56 -5.34 9.14
N ARG A 299 -13.94 -6.59 9.42
CA ARG A 299 -14.93 -6.92 10.46
C ARG A 299 -14.59 -6.33 11.81
N THR A 300 -13.36 -6.53 12.29
CA THR A 300 -13.02 -5.97 13.61
C THR A 300 -12.95 -4.43 13.56
N LEU A 301 -12.55 -3.81 12.44
CA LEU A 301 -12.57 -2.33 12.31
C LEU A 301 -14.00 -1.80 12.32
N ARG A 302 -14.93 -2.56 11.75
CA ARG A 302 -16.35 -2.25 11.68
C ARG A 302 -17.07 -2.38 13.02
N THR A 303 -16.62 -3.26 13.91
CA THR A 303 -17.27 -3.49 15.23
C THR A 303 -16.77 -2.55 16.33
N CYS A 304 -15.72 -1.77 16.10
CA CYS A 304 -15.22 -0.84 17.11
C CYS A 304 -16.12 0.40 17.26
N SER A 305 -15.89 1.17 18.33
CA SER A 305 -16.64 2.39 18.60
C SER A 305 -16.47 3.44 17.50
N SER A 306 -17.42 4.35 17.35
CA SER A 306 -17.36 5.42 16.35
C SER A 306 -16.11 6.30 16.50
N GLU A 307 -15.67 6.54 17.75
CA GLU A 307 -14.43 7.25 18.02
C GLU A 307 -13.20 6.49 17.52
N ALA A 308 -13.15 5.18 17.76
CA ALA A 308 -12.07 4.33 17.27
C ALA A 308 -12.06 4.27 15.73
N LYS A 309 -13.24 4.15 15.09
CA LYS A 309 -13.40 4.20 13.63
C LYS A 309 -12.84 5.48 13.04
N ILE A 310 -13.18 6.63 13.60
CA ILE A 310 -12.65 7.94 13.16
C ILE A 310 -11.12 7.91 13.14
N ILE A 311 -10.50 7.47 14.24
CA ILE A 311 -9.05 7.51 14.28
C ILE A 311 -8.45 6.50 13.29
N LYS A 312 -9.07 5.33 13.11
CA LYS A 312 -8.64 4.32 12.14
C LYS A 312 -8.79 4.75 10.69
N ILE A 313 -9.87 5.43 10.32
CA ILE A 313 -10.04 5.96 8.97
C ILE A 313 -8.89 6.93 8.64
N GLY A 314 -8.60 7.88 9.54
CA GLY A 314 -7.46 8.78 9.33
C GLY A 314 -6.10 8.06 9.31
N HIS A 315 -5.94 6.99 10.08
CA HIS A 315 -4.76 6.13 10.01
C HIS A 315 -4.58 5.46 8.64
N LEU A 316 -5.65 4.87 8.11
CA LEU A 316 -5.64 4.21 6.81
C LEU A 316 -5.40 5.21 5.68
N LEU A 317 -6.08 6.37 5.72
CA LEU A 317 -5.87 7.48 4.80
C LEU A 317 -4.41 7.94 4.78
N ALA A 318 -3.79 8.11 5.96
CA ALA A 318 -2.41 8.57 6.07
C ALA A 318 -1.38 7.57 5.54
N ASN A 319 -1.70 6.28 5.52
CA ASN A 319 -0.84 5.23 4.98
C ASN A 319 -1.10 4.93 3.49
N ASN A 320 -2.06 5.60 2.85
CA ASN A 320 -2.28 5.47 1.41
C ASN A 320 -1.18 6.23 0.63
N ALA A 321 -0.74 5.67 -0.50
CA ALA A 321 0.29 6.25 -1.35
C ALA A 321 -0.22 7.54 -2.01
N HIS A 322 0.63 8.58 -2.06
CA HIS A 322 0.35 9.91 -2.60
C HIS A 322 -0.72 10.72 -1.83
N GLN A 323 -0.30 11.81 -1.16
CA GLN A 323 -1.16 12.77 -0.43
C GLN A 323 -1.97 12.21 0.77
N GLY A 324 -1.64 11.02 1.28
CA GLY A 324 -2.37 10.36 2.37
C GLY A 324 -2.54 11.20 3.64
N ILE A 325 -1.48 11.85 4.11
CA ILE A 325 -1.53 12.70 5.32
C ILE A 325 -2.46 13.90 5.14
N LEU A 326 -2.41 14.57 3.98
CA LEU A 326 -3.29 15.71 3.68
C LEU A 326 -4.76 15.27 3.63
N ARG A 327 -5.05 14.11 3.04
CA ARG A 327 -6.40 13.53 3.03
C ARG A 327 -6.90 13.19 4.43
N ALA A 328 -6.05 12.59 5.27
CA ALA A 328 -6.39 12.28 6.65
C ALA A 328 -6.67 13.56 7.48
N LYS A 329 -5.88 14.62 7.28
CA LYS A 329 -6.12 15.91 7.92
C LYS A 329 -7.46 16.52 7.51
N LYS A 330 -7.76 16.55 6.21
CA LYS A 330 -9.06 17.01 5.68
C LYS A 330 -10.23 16.19 6.25
N PHE A 331 -10.05 14.88 6.41
CA PHE A 331 -11.06 14.03 7.04
C PHE A 331 -11.35 14.46 8.49
N TYR A 332 -10.32 14.66 9.31
CA TYR A 332 -10.53 15.13 10.70
C TYR A 332 -11.13 16.53 10.77
N GLU A 333 -10.71 17.46 9.90
CA GLU A 333 -11.28 18.81 9.80
C GLU A 333 -12.76 18.77 9.39
N LEU A 334 -13.12 17.90 8.46
CA LEU A 334 -14.50 17.69 8.02
C LEU A 334 -15.38 17.20 9.18
N ILE A 335 -14.95 16.16 9.91
CA ILE A 335 -15.73 15.64 11.04
C ILE A 335 -15.81 16.68 12.18
N THR A 336 -14.73 17.42 12.45
CA THR A 336 -14.69 18.45 13.49
C THR A 336 -15.63 19.63 13.21
N SER A 337 -15.71 20.06 11.94
CA SER A 337 -16.59 21.15 11.49
C SER A 337 -18.06 20.74 11.35
N SER A 338 -18.35 19.45 11.45
CA SER A 338 -19.69 18.90 11.30
C SER A 338 -20.48 18.93 12.61
N ASN A 339 -21.80 18.84 12.51
CA ASN A 339 -22.71 18.81 13.67
C ASN A 339 -22.77 17.42 14.31
N PHE A 340 -21.60 16.89 14.70
CA PHE A 340 -21.46 15.62 15.40
C PHE A 340 -21.21 15.84 16.89
N SER A 341 -21.35 14.75 17.68
CA SER A 341 -21.16 14.81 19.13
C SER A 341 -19.75 15.26 19.51
N GLU A 342 -19.64 15.87 20.69
CA GLU A 342 -18.36 16.39 21.17
C GLU A 342 -17.31 15.27 21.28
N THR A 343 -17.72 14.07 21.69
CA THR A 343 -16.84 12.89 21.77
C THR A 343 -16.13 12.58 20.45
N LEU A 344 -16.83 12.70 19.31
CA LEU A 344 -16.25 12.44 17.98
C LEU A 344 -15.27 13.55 17.57
N LYS A 345 -15.53 14.80 17.95
CA LYS A 345 -14.58 15.90 17.75
C LYS A 345 -13.31 15.72 18.58
N ILE A 346 -13.44 15.25 19.82
CA ILE A 346 -12.28 14.93 20.66
C ILE A 346 -11.47 13.78 20.04
N ALA A 347 -12.13 12.77 19.47
CA ALA A 347 -11.45 11.71 18.71
C ALA A 347 -10.70 12.26 17.48
N CYS A 348 -11.23 13.27 16.79
CA CYS A 348 -10.52 13.97 15.72
C CYS A 348 -9.25 14.68 16.22
N THR A 349 -9.32 15.36 17.37
CA THR A 349 -8.15 15.97 18.03
C THR A 349 -7.07 14.94 18.34
N ALA A 350 -7.45 13.77 18.86
CA ALA A 350 -6.52 12.66 19.07
C ALA A 350 -5.95 12.12 17.73
N GLY A 351 -6.77 12.02 16.68
CA GLY A 351 -6.33 11.66 15.34
C GLY A 351 -5.32 12.64 14.75
N LEU A 352 -5.50 13.94 14.95
CA LEU A 352 -4.58 14.99 14.52
C LEU A 352 -3.23 14.90 15.23
N GLY A 353 -3.20 14.61 16.54
CA GLY A 353 -1.92 14.40 17.23
C GLY A 353 -1.20 13.13 16.81
N TRP A 354 -1.94 12.09 16.38
CA TRP A 354 -1.33 10.93 15.73
C TRP A 354 -0.72 11.26 14.37
N LEU A 355 -1.40 12.08 13.55
CA LEU A 355 -0.83 12.56 12.29
C LEU A 355 0.44 13.38 12.52
N ALA A 356 0.44 14.27 13.51
CA ALA A 356 1.63 15.02 13.88
C ALA A 356 2.78 14.10 14.30
N PHE A 357 2.50 13.00 15.01
CA PHE A 357 3.50 11.98 15.33
C PHE A 357 4.05 11.31 14.06
N LYS A 358 3.19 10.94 13.09
CA LYS A 358 3.61 10.38 11.78
C LYS A 358 4.50 11.35 11.00
N GLU A 359 4.21 12.65 11.06
CA GLU A 359 5.03 13.73 10.49
C GLU A 359 6.34 13.98 11.27
N ARG A 360 6.62 13.18 12.31
CA ARG A 360 7.75 13.33 13.24
C ARG A 360 7.74 14.63 14.06
N ASN A 361 6.60 15.30 14.15
CA ASN A 361 6.42 16.45 15.03
C ASN A 361 5.93 16.00 16.43
N GLY A 362 6.88 15.51 17.23
CA GLY A 362 6.58 14.98 18.57
C GLY A 362 6.01 16.02 19.55
N ILE A 363 6.32 17.31 19.39
CA ILE A 363 5.81 18.37 20.28
C ILE A 363 4.32 18.59 20.01
N LEU A 364 3.95 18.84 18.76
CA LEU A 364 2.55 19.02 18.37
C LEU A 364 1.71 17.78 18.66
N ALA A 365 2.27 16.58 18.44
CA ALA A 365 1.61 15.33 18.78
C ALA A 365 1.24 15.25 20.26
N ILE A 366 2.15 15.65 21.16
CA ILE A 366 1.89 15.67 22.61
C ILE A 366 0.84 16.71 22.96
N GLU A 367 0.92 17.92 22.41
CA GLU A 367 -0.03 19.02 22.68
C GLU A 367 -1.46 18.64 22.29
N GLN A 368 -1.64 18.06 21.10
CA GLN A 368 -2.94 17.61 20.60
C GLN A 368 -3.49 16.48 21.47
N GLN A 369 -2.68 15.48 21.82
CA GLN A 369 -3.13 14.37 22.66
C GLN A 369 -3.45 14.80 24.09
N GLN A 370 -2.69 15.72 24.67
CA GLN A 370 -3.00 16.29 25.98
C GLN A 370 -4.29 17.11 25.94
N THR A 371 -4.56 17.78 24.84
CA THR A 371 -5.83 18.48 24.64
C THR A 371 -6.98 17.50 24.54
N ALA A 372 -6.84 16.42 23.77
CA ALA A 372 -7.85 15.36 23.71
C ALA A 372 -8.12 14.74 25.09
N LEU A 373 -7.07 14.40 25.85
CA LEU A 373 -7.18 13.88 27.22
C LEU A 373 -7.94 14.80 28.17
N ARG A 374 -7.63 16.10 28.16
CA ARG A 374 -8.34 17.10 29.00
C ARG A 374 -9.82 17.20 28.64
N LEU A 375 -10.15 17.10 27.36
CA LEU A 375 -11.54 17.15 26.91
C LEU A 375 -12.28 15.85 27.27
N TYR A 376 -11.63 14.68 27.19
CA TYR A 376 -12.21 13.43 27.68
C TYR A 376 -12.52 13.46 29.18
N GLU A 377 -11.68 14.12 29.99
CA GLU A 377 -11.91 14.27 31.44
C GLU A 377 -13.12 15.16 31.78
N GLN A 378 -13.53 16.03 30.85
CA GLN A 378 -14.68 16.93 31.00
C GLN A 378 -16.01 16.27 30.57
N LEU A 379 -15.96 15.13 29.88
CA LEU A 379 -17.15 14.39 29.51
C LEU A 379 -17.80 13.78 30.76
N PRO A 380 -19.14 13.57 30.76
CA PRO A 380 -19.82 12.85 31.82
C PRO A 380 -19.14 11.50 32.06
N LYS A 381 -18.90 11.16 33.34
CA LYS A 381 -18.33 9.86 33.74
C LYS A 381 -19.36 8.75 33.55
N ASP A 382 -19.71 8.45 32.31
CA ASP A 382 -20.19 7.12 31.98
C ASP A 382 -18.96 6.24 31.77
N GLU A 383 -18.91 5.11 32.47
CA GLU A 383 -17.87 4.08 32.33
C GLU A 383 -18.02 3.34 31.00
N SER A 384 -18.09 4.06 29.87
CA SER A 384 -18.10 3.42 28.56
C SER A 384 -16.71 2.89 28.23
N GLU A 385 -16.65 1.64 27.75
CA GLU A 385 -15.41 1.01 27.28
C GLU A 385 -14.70 1.86 26.21
N SER A 386 -15.46 2.64 25.41
CA SER A 386 -14.95 3.56 24.38
C SER A 386 -14.01 4.63 24.96
N LEU A 387 -14.34 5.23 26.12
CA LEU A 387 -13.49 6.25 26.74
C LEU A 387 -12.12 5.67 27.14
N THR A 388 -12.12 4.48 27.75
CA THR A 388 -10.86 3.84 28.21
C THR A 388 -9.93 3.53 27.04
N LEU A 389 -10.47 3.13 25.88
CA LEU A 389 -9.71 2.94 24.64
C LEU A 389 -9.03 4.23 24.16
N LEU A 390 -9.74 5.36 24.24
CA LEU A 390 -9.23 6.67 23.82
C LEU A 390 -8.14 7.20 24.76
N TYR A 391 -8.29 6.99 26.07
CA TYR A 391 -7.25 7.27 27.07
C TYR A 391 -5.97 6.45 26.79
N ASN A 392 -6.11 5.13 26.60
CA ASN A 392 -4.99 4.25 26.29
C ASN A 392 -4.26 4.69 25.01
N THR A 393 -5.04 4.95 23.96
CA THR A 393 -4.55 5.41 22.66
C THR A 393 -3.73 6.71 22.79
N SER A 394 -4.25 7.67 23.55
CA SER A 394 -3.61 8.96 23.75
C SER A 394 -2.31 8.83 24.54
N TYR A 395 -2.30 8.04 25.63
CA TYR A 395 -1.08 7.79 26.41
C TYR A 395 0.00 7.06 25.59
N ASN A 396 -0.38 6.08 24.78
CA ASN A 396 0.56 5.41 23.88
C ASN A 396 1.16 6.39 22.85
N CYS A 397 0.35 7.25 22.24
CA CYS A 397 0.83 8.25 21.29
C CYS A 397 1.78 9.28 21.93
N ILE A 398 1.46 9.72 23.16
CA ILE A 398 2.37 10.60 23.94
C ILE A 398 3.67 9.88 24.25
N GLY A 399 3.61 8.62 24.70
CA GLY A 399 4.80 7.80 24.97
C GLY A 399 5.69 7.65 23.74
N ALA A 400 5.08 7.37 22.58
CA ALA A 400 5.78 7.27 21.30
C ALA A 400 6.41 8.60 20.87
N SER A 401 5.72 9.71 21.11
CA SER A 401 6.22 11.05 20.82
C SER A 401 7.42 11.42 21.71
N PHE A 402 7.38 11.10 23.01
CA PHE A 402 8.55 11.26 23.88
C PHE A 402 9.72 10.36 23.48
N ARG A 403 9.45 9.13 23.03
CA ARG A 403 10.48 8.22 22.49
C ARG A 403 11.14 8.81 21.25
N LEU A 404 10.36 9.37 20.32
CA LEU A 404 10.87 10.05 19.13
C LEU A 404 11.81 11.21 19.51
N MET A 405 11.49 11.93 20.57
CA MET A 405 12.31 13.00 21.14
C MET A 405 13.46 12.50 22.05
N LYS A 406 13.70 11.19 22.12
CA LYS A 406 14.71 10.54 22.99
C LYS A 406 14.53 10.80 24.49
N LYS A 407 13.33 11.20 24.93
CA LYS A 407 12.98 11.42 26.34
C LYS A 407 12.44 10.13 26.97
N TYR A 408 13.30 9.11 27.07
CA TYR A 408 12.88 7.74 27.39
C TYR A 408 12.18 7.57 28.74
N ARG A 409 12.63 8.24 29.80
CA ARG A 409 11.95 8.20 31.11
C ARG A 409 10.51 8.76 31.05
N HIS A 410 10.29 9.80 30.25
CA HIS A 410 8.96 10.35 30.03
C HIS A 410 8.11 9.38 29.20
N ALA A 411 8.68 8.79 28.14
CA ALA A 411 8.01 7.77 27.34
C ALA A 411 7.51 6.60 28.22
N LEU A 412 8.39 6.06 29.06
CA LEU A 412 8.06 4.97 29.99
C LEU A 412 6.91 5.32 30.93
N LYS A 413 6.89 6.54 31.49
CA LYS A 413 5.82 7.02 32.36
C LYS A 413 4.45 6.95 31.67
N TYR A 414 4.36 7.40 30.42
CA TYR A 414 3.10 7.39 29.68
C TYR A 414 2.71 5.99 29.19
N TYR A 415 3.66 5.15 28.79
CA TYR A 415 3.35 3.76 28.47
C TYR A 415 2.82 2.98 29.68
N ARG A 416 3.36 3.19 30.89
CA ARG A 416 2.81 2.57 32.12
C ARG A 416 1.37 3.00 32.41
N LYS A 417 1.05 4.28 32.21
CA LYS A 417 -0.35 4.75 32.30
C LYS A 417 -1.26 4.04 31.30
N ALA A 418 -0.79 3.79 30.08
CA ALA A 418 -1.54 3.04 29.09
C ALA A 418 -1.73 1.57 29.51
N GLU A 419 -0.70 0.94 30.08
CA GLU A 419 -0.71 -0.44 30.58
C GLU A 419 -1.70 -0.66 31.73
N GLU A 420 -1.80 0.29 32.66
CA GLU A 420 -2.77 0.27 33.78
C GLU A 420 -4.23 0.20 33.29
N LEU A 421 -4.53 0.82 32.14
CA LEU A 421 -5.86 0.83 31.53
C LEU A 421 -6.18 -0.48 30.78
N LEU A 422 -5.16 -1.16 30.25
CA LEU A 422 -5.29 -2.41 29.48
C LEU A 422 -5.75 -3.60 30.34
N LEU A 423 -5.59 -3.52 31.66
CA LEU A 423 -6.02 -4.57 32.59
C LEU A 423 -7.56 -4.65 32.76
N LYS A 424 -8.33 -3.73 32.14
CA LYS A 424 -9.77 -3.54 32.38
C LYS A 424 -10.69 -3.73 31.18
N ILE A 425 -10.19 -4.05 29.97
CA ILE A 425 -11.00 -4.10 28.74
C ILE A 425 -10.75 -5.41 27.96
N PRO A 426 -11.79 -6.08 27.44
CA PRO A 426 -11.63 -7.12 26.43
C PRO A 426 -11.03 -6.55 25.13
N ILE A 427 -10.10 -7.31 24.55
CA ILE A 427 -9.16 -6.82 23.53
C ILE A 427 -9.90 -6.52 22.22
N ASP A 428 -10.01 -5.23 21.87
CA ASP A 428 -10.29 -4.82 20.51
C ASP A 428 -8.99 -4.92 19.69
N LYS A 429 -9.00 -5.83 18.71
CA LYS A 429 -7.91 -6.08 17.78
C LYS A 429 -7.51 -4.82 16.99
N TYR A 430 -8.30 -3.74 17.05
CA TYR A 430 -8.04 -2.45 16.44
C TYR A 430 -8.09 -1.25 17.37
N ALA A 431 -7.72 -1.42 18.64
CA ALA A 431 -7.07 -0.32 19.31
C ALA A 431 -5.91 0.22 18.43
N MET A 432 -5.62 1.51 18.53
CA MET A 432 -4.94 2.30 17.49
C MET A 432 -3.55 1.83 17.03
N TYR A 433 -3.00 0.79 17.65
CA TYR A 433 -1.66 0.25 17.42
C TYR A 433 -1.62 -1.29 17.41
N ASP A 434 -2.52 -1.91 16.67
CA ASP A 434 -2.71 -3.37 16.62
C ASP A 434 -3.18 -3.96 17.96
N GLY A 435 -3.92 -5.08 17.86
CA GLY A 435 -4.54 -5.83 18.95
C GLY A 435 -3.59 -6.44 19.97
N TYR A 436 -2.73 -5.63 20.56
CA TYR A 436 -1.73 -6.05 21.48
C TYR A 436 -1.87 -5.21 22.74
N ARG A 437 -2.40 -5.85 23.79
CA ARG A 437 -1.90 -5.58 25.15
C ARG A 437 -0.36 -5.51 25.16
N ASN A 438 0.24 -6.29 24.26
CA ASN A 438 1.66 -6.35 24.02
C ASN A 438 2.29 -5.12 23.36
N ILE A 439 1.62 -4.21 22.63
CA ILE A 439 2.37 -3.11 22.00
C ILE A 439 2.79 -2.08 23.02
N THR A 440 1.93 -1.80 24.00
CA THR A 440 2.30 -0.97 25.16
C THR A 440 3.42 -1.66 25.93
N SER A 441 3.30 -2.95 26.24
CA SER A 441 4.35 -3.69 26.96
C SER A 441 5.64 -3.89 26.14
N ILE A 442 5.58 -4.02 24.81
CA ILE A 442 6.71 -4.04 23.87
C ILE A 442 7.38 -2.67 23.86
N ASN A 443 6.59 -1.59 23.84
CA ASN A 443 7.10 -0.24 23.91
C ASN A 443 7.78 0.01 25.25
N ILE A 444 7.23 -0.48 26.36
CA ILE A 444 7.85 -0.48 27.68
C ILE A 444 9.19 -1.22 27.63
N ALA A 445 9.19 -2.47 27.16
CA ALA A 445 10.39 -3.30 27.07
C ALA A 445 11.46 -2.68 26.14
N SER A 446 11.05 -2.09 25.02
CA SER A 446 11.92 -1.36 24.11
C SER A 446 12.56 -0.14 24.77
N ILE A 447 11.79 0.61 25.57
CA ILE A 447 12.31 1.75 26.32
C ILE A 447 13.24 1.32 27.45
N GLN A 448 12.90 0.26 28.19
CA GLN A 448 13.75 -0.33 29.22
C GLN A 448 15.10 -0.74 28.65
N LYS A 449 15.10 -1.40 27.47
CA LYS A 449 16.32 -1.70 26.71
C LYS A 449 17.12 -0.44 26.38
N LEU A 450 16.48 0.62 25.88
CA LEU A 450 17.14 1.90 25.58
C LEU A 450 17.68 2.62 26.84
N LEU A 451 17.16 2.30 28.01
CA LEU A 451 17.63 2.80 29.32
C LEU A 451 18.72 1.93 29.96
N GLY A 452 19.09 0.80 29.34
CA GLY A 452 20.04 -0.17 29.89
C GLY A 452 19.44 -1.12 30.94
N GLU A 453 18.11 -1.11 31.12
CA GLU A 453 17.37 -1.98 32.05
C GLU A 453 17.02 -3.31 31.37
N VAL A 454 18.06 -4.05 30.94
CA VAL A 454 17.92 -5.20 30.04
C VAL A 454 17.13 -6.34 30.66
N ASP A 455 17.39 -6.70 31.92
CA ASP A 455 16.68 -7.78 32.62
C ASP A 455 15.18 -7.51 32.71
N GLN A 456 14.79 -6.28 33.04
CA GLN A 456 13.38 -5.88 33.13
C GLN A 456 12.70 -5.88 31.76
N ALA A 457 13.42 -5.41 30.73
CA ALA A 457 12.93 -5.46 29.35
C ALA A 457 12.64 -6.90 28.95
N TRP A 458 13.55 -7.82 29.30
CA TRP A 458 13.43 -9.21 28.95
C TRP A 458 12.33 -9.95 29.70
N ASP A 459 12.17 -9.73 30.99
CA ASP A 459 11.03 -10.25 31.76
C ASP A 459 9.70 -9.80 31.14
N THR A 460 9.64 -8.56 30.68
CA THR A 460 8.47 -8.01 30.01
C THR A 460 8.23 -8.71 28.66
N TYR A 461 9.28 -8.92 27.85
CA TYR A 461 9.18 -9.68 26.61
C TYR A 461 8.78 -11.14 26.81
N LYS A 462 9.30 -11.82 27.83
CA LYS A 462 8.94 -13.21 28.20
C LYS A 462 7.46 -13.31 28.57
N LYS A 463 6.94 -12.38 29.37
CA LYS A 463 5.51 -12.33 29.73
C LYS A 463 4.62 -12.16 28.50
N ILE A 464 5.02 -11.26 27.60
CA ILE A 464 4.34 -11.02 26.32
C ILE A 464 4.33 -12.30 25.47
N LEU A 465 5.48 -12.95 25.34
CA LEU A 465 5.62 -14.17 24.54
C LEU A 465 4.76 -15.32 25.07
N ALA A 466 4.81 -15.58 26.38
CA ALA A 466 4.02 -16.62 27.01
C ALA A 466 2.51 -16.39 26.84
N TYR A 467 2.08 -15.13 26.91
CA TYR A 467 0.69 -14.76 26.65
C TYR A 467 0.31 -14.99 25.18
N GLU A 468 1.11 -14.51 24.21
CA GLU A 468 0.85 -14.72 22.77
C GLU A 468 0.77 -16.21 22.40
N MET A 469 1.66 -17.03 22.95
CA MET A 469 1.68 -18.48 22.73
C MET A 469 0.47 -19.20 23.33
N SER A 470 -0.11 -18.68 24.42
CA SER A 470 -1.26 -19.29 25.10
C SER A 470 -2.62 -18.78 24.61
N SER A 471 -2.68 -17.56 24.08
CA SER A 471 -3.91 -16.89 23.69
C SER A 471 -4.24 -16.98 22.20
N SER A 472 -3.26 -17.26 21.34
CA SER A 472 -3.41 -17.07 19.90
C SER A 472 -3.25 -18.34 19.06
N THR A 473 -4.19 -18.54 18.13
CA THR A 473 -4.05 -19.39 16.93
C THR A 473 -3.46 -18.62 15.74
N ARG A 474 -3.11 -17.34 15.92
CA ARG A 474 -2.71 -16.40 14.85
C ARG A 474 -1.28 -15.90 15.01
N PHE A 475 -0.62 -15.86 13.87
CA PHE A 475 0.79 -15.54 13.69
C PHE A 475 1.06 -14.02 13.77
N HIS A 476 1.83 -13.55 14.76
CA HIS A 476 2.14 -12.13 14.99
C HIS A 476 3.63 -11.80 14.75
N GLY A 477 4.09 -11.90 13.50
CA GLY A 477 5.51 -11.84 13.14
C GLY A 477 6.31 -10.65 13.69
N HIS A 478 5.70 -9.47 13.91
CA HIS A 478 6.39 -8.30 14.44
C HIS A 478 6.65 -8.35 15.96
N THR A 479 5.67 -8.83 16.73
CA THR A 479 5.80 -9.04 18.19
C THR A 479 6.90 -10.06 18.48
N TYR A 480 6.84 -11.18 17.76
CA TYR A 480 7.82 -12.25 17.85
C TYR A 480 9.24 -11.79 17.43
N LEU A 481 9.37 -10.98 16.37
CA LEU A 481 10.65 -10.36 15.98
C LEU A 481 11.26 -9.51 17.09
N THR A 482 10.44 -8.66 17.72
CA THR A 482 10.91 -7.73 18.75
C THR A 482 11.36 -8.48 20.01
N ILE A 483 10.67 -9.56 20.36
CA ILE A 483 11.05 -10.46 21.46
C ILE A 483 12.34 -11.20 21.10
N ALA A 484 12.46 -11.76 19.91
CA ALA A 484 13.67 -12.47 19.49
C ALA A 484 14.93 -11.58 19.50
N GLN A 485 14.79 -10.34 19.03
CA GLN A 485 15.83 -9.30 19.12
C GLN A 485 16.29 -9.01 20.55
N ALA A 486 15.39 -9.12 21.51
CA ALA A 486 15.70 -8.88 22.90
C ALA A 486 16.41 -10.07 23.54
N GLY A 487 15.99 -11.30 23.24
CA GLY A 487 16.60 -12.51 23.79
C GLY A 487 18.02 -12.74 23.31
N LEU A 488 18.27 -12.50 22.02
CA LEU A 488 19.62 -12.53 21.45
C LEU A 488 20.56 -11.50 22.08
N LEU A 489 20.03 -10.35 22.53
CA LEU A 489 20.84 -9.32 23.17
C LEU A 489 21.16 -9.66 24.63
N GLU A 490 20.17 -10.14 25.38
CA GLU A 490 20.36 -10.49 26.79
C GLU A 490 21.37 -11.64 26.95
N ALA A 491 21.24 -12.70 26.14
CA ALA A 491 22.17 -13.82 26.20
C ALA A 491 23.62 -13.40 25.85
N LYS A 492 23.78 -12.42 24.93
CA LYS A 492 25.09 -11.79 24.66
C LYS A 492 25.61 -10.98 25.85
N ILE A 493 24.75 -10.26 26.57
CA ILE A 493 25.13 -9.43 27.73
C ILE A 493 25.51 -10.30 28.92
N LEU A 494 24.81 -11.41 29.13
CA LEU A 494 25.08 -12.35 30.21
C LEU A 494 26.25 -13.31 29.90
N HIS A 495 26.82 -13.24 28.69
CA HIS A 495 27.79 -14.21 28.18
C HIS A 495 27.30 -15.67 28.31
N ASP A 496 26.00 -15.86 28.20
CA ASP A 496 25.35 -17.16 28.32
C ASP A 496 25.19 -17.77 26.93
N GLU A 497 26.20 -18.57 26.56
CA GLU A 497 26.24 -19.24 25.25
C GLU A 497 25.10 -20.25 25.07
N ASP A 498 24.66 -20.90 26.16
CA ASP A 498 23.58 -21.88 26.15
C ASP A 498 22.21 -21.20 25.96
N GLU A 499 21.96 -20.08 26.63
CA GLU A 499 20.73 -19.32 26.42
C GLU A 499 20.72 -18.63 25.05
N THR A 500 21.88 -18.21 24.55
CA THR A 500 22.02 -17.68 23.18
C THR A 500 21.63 -18.74 22.15
N GLU A 501 22.07 -19.98 22.35
CA GLU A 501 21.74 -21.13 21.51
C GLU A 501 20.26 -21.51 21.63
N ARG A 502 19.70 -21.54 22.85
CA ARG A 502 18.28 -21.85 23.08
C ARG A 502 17.35 -20.81 22.45
N CYS A 503 17.63 -19.52 22.64
CA CYS A 503 16.88 -18.43 22.01
C CYS A 503 16.99 -18.49 20.49
N SER A 504 18.20 -18.77 19.97
CA SER A 504 18.46 -18.99 18.55
C SER A 504 17.65 -20.16 17.96
N GLN A 505 17.56 -21.28 18.68
CA GLN A 505 16.84 -22.49 18.24
C GLN A 505 15.32 -22.31 18.28
N ASN A 506 14.78 -21.72 19.35
CA ASN A 506 13.35 -21.39 19.44
C ASN A 506 12.95 -20.42 18.31
N TRP A 507 13.82 -19.48 18.00
CA TRP A 507 13.61 -18.51 16.93
C TRP A 507 13.73 -19.14 15.54
N LYS A 508 14.68 -20.07 15.33
CA LYS A 508 14.76 -20.90 14.12
C LYS A 508 13.47 -21.67 13.89
N ALA A 509 12.98 -22.40 14.90
CA ALA A 509 11.75 -23.17 14.78
C ALA A 509 10.56 -22.26 14.43
N PHE A 510 10.49 -21.08 15.06
CA PHE A 510 9.48 -20.08 14.74
C PHE A 510 9.57 -19.60 13.28
N LEU A 511 10.77 -19.20 12.81
CA LEU A 511 10.95 -18.72 11.45
C LEU A 511 10.66 -19.78 10.41
N ASP A 512 11.07 -21.02 10.65
CA ASP A 512 10.78 -22.14 9.76
C ASP A 512 9.27 -22.36 9.64
N ILE A 513 8.51 -22.27 10.74
CA ILE A 513 7.03 -22.31 10.71
C ILE A 513 6.47 -21.09 9.95
N SER A 514 6.99 -19.89 10.24
CA SER A 514 6.57 -18.61 9.62
C SER A 514 6.71 -18.61 8.10
N LEU A 515 7.81 -19.17 7.61
CA LEU A 515 8.13 -19.24 6.19
C LEU A 515 7.27 -20.25 5.43
N THR A 516 6.60 -21.18 6.12
CA THR A 516 5.63 -22.10 5.50
C THR A 516 4.22 -21.51 5.34
N ASN A 517 3.86 -20.48 6.10
CA ASN A 517 2.52 -19.86 6.10
C ASN A 517 2.57 -18.37 5.74
N LEU A 518 3.00 -18.10 4.50
CA LEU A 518 3.16 -16.74 3.99
C LEU A 518 1.84 -16.22 3.40
N SER A 519 0.88 -15.84 4.26
CA SER A 519 -0.16 -14.93 3.81
C SER A 519 0.46 -13.57 3.46
N SER A 520 -0.10 -12.88 2.47
CA SER A 520 0.47 -11.63 1.93
C SER A 520 0.64 -10.53 2.98
N SER A 521 -0.18 -10.54 4.04
CA SER A 521 -0.26 -9.52 5.08
C SER A 521 0.94 -9.51 6.04
N TYR A 522 1.54 -10.67 6.34
CA TYR A 522 2.64 -10.77 7.33
C TYR A 522 4.03 -10.97 6.72
N ARG A 523 4.09 -11.14 5.39
CA ARG A 523 5.32 -11.42 4.63
C ARG A 523 6.46 -10.47 4.97
N ARG A 524 6.22 -9.15 5.03
CA ARG A 524 7.27 -8.15 5.30
C ARG A 524 7.89 -8.30 6.69
N SER A 525 7.07 -8.55 7.71
CA SER A 525 7.54 -8.73 9.09
C SER A 525 8.36 -10.01 9.23
N ILE A 526 7.93 -11.09 8.58
CA ILE A 526 8.67 -12.36 8.52
C ILE A 526 10.01 -12.16 7.83
N ILE A 527 10.03 -11.55 6.63
CA ILE A 527 11.25 -11.24 5.89
C ILE A 527 12.22 -10.43 6.75
N SER A 528 11.72 -9.40 7.43
CA SER A 528 12.54 -8.54 8.29
C SER A 528 13.19 -9.32 9.44
N GLY A 529 12.46 -10.29 10.02
CA GLY A 529 13.00 -11.16 11.06
C GLY A 529 14.01 -12.19 10.56
N VAL A 530 13.75 -12.80 9.41
CA VAL A 530 14.67 -13.75 8.76
C VAL A 530 15.97 -13.06 8.37
N LEU A 531 15.89 -11.87 7.76
CA LEU A 531 17.04 -11.06 7.43
C LEU A 531 17.90 -10.77 8.65
N LEU A 532 17.27 -10.38 9.75
CA LEU A 532 18.00 -10.06 10.97
C LEU A 532 18.81 -11.25 11.51
N ILE A 533 18.23 -12.46 11.57
CA ILE A 533 19.04 -13.64 11.96
C ILE A 533 20.14 -13.87 10.93
N GLY A 534 19.82 -13.76 9.63
CA GLY A 534 20.80 -13.93 8.58
C GLY A 534 22.05 -13.06 8.82
N PHE A 535 21.84 -11.79 9.19
CA PHE A 535 22.92 -10.88 9.58
C PHE A 535 23.62 -11.31 10.87
N GLU A 536 22.90 -11.76 11.90
CA GLU A 536 23.51 -12.21 13.16
C GLU A 536 24.38 -13.47 12.99
N TYR A 537 23.98 -14.39 12.10
CA TYR A 537 24.69 -15.65 11.89
C TYR A 537 25.83 -15.55 10.88
N MET A 538 25.99 -14.41 10.21
CA MET A 538 26.97 -14.27 9.12
C MET A 538 28.42 -14.33 9.60
N ASP A 539 28.68 -13.85 10.82
CA ASP A 539 30.02 -13.73 11.38
C ASP A 539 30.44 -14.95 12.23
N ASN A 540 29.48 -15.81 12.59
CA ASN A 540 29.77 -17.06 13.27
C ASN A 540 30.05 -18.17 12.24
N GLU A 541 31.27 -18.72 12.27
CA GLU A 541 31.74 -19.73 11.31
C GLU A 541 30.89 -21.01 11.30
N GLN A 542 30.40 -21.45 12.46
CA GLN A 542 29.55 -22.64 12.58
C GLN A 542 28.13 -22.39 12.06
N ARG A 543 27.63 -21.15 12.15
CA ARG A 543 26.25 -20.78 11.79
C ARG A 543 26.11 -20.16 10.39
N ARG A 544 27.24 -19.92 9.71
CA ARG A 544 27.29 -19.30 8.37
C ARG A 544 26.42 -20.01 7.33
N THR A 545 26.35 -21.34 7.37
CA THR A 545 25.51 -22.14 6.45
C THR A 545 24.02 -21.85 6.66
N MET A 546 23.59 -21.54 7.88
CA MET A 546 22.20 -21.17 8.15
C MET A 546 21.89 -19.75 7.68
N ALA A 547 22.84 -18.81 7.80
CA ALA A 547 22.68 -17.47 7.24
C ALA A 547 22.42 -17.53 5.72
N ILE A 548 23.17 -18.38 5.01
CA ILE A 548 22.97 -18.64 3.57
C ILE A 548 21.56 -19.15 3.28
N ASP A 549 21.09 -20.17 4.01
CA ASP A 549 19.73 -20.71 3.84
C ASP A 549 18.65 -19.64 4.02
N TYR A 550 18.77 -18.81 5.05
CA TYR A 550 17.82 -17.72 5.32
C TYR A 550 17.80 -16.66 4.20
N PHE A 551 18.96 -16.18 3.76
CA PHE A 551 19.02 -15.22 2.65
C PHE A 551 18.45 -15.81 1.35
N GLN A 552 18.73 -17.08 1.06
CA GLN A 552 18.19 -17.77 -0.11
C GLN A 552 16.66 -17.88 -0.06
N LYS A 553 16.10 -18.24 1.11
CA LYS A 553 14.65 -18.30 1.34
C LYS A 553 14.00 -16.93 1.14
N VAL A 554 14.60 -15.86 1.65
CA VAL A 554 14.10 -14.48 1.44
C VAL A 554 14.11 -14.09 -0.03
N ILE A 555 15.19 -14.37 -0.78
CA ILE A 555 15.26 -14.10 -2.22
C ILE A 555 14.14 -14.84 -2.96
N ASN A 556 13.97 -16.14 -2.71
CA ASN A 556 12.96 -16.95 -3.39
C ASN A 556 11.52 -16.40 -3.21
N ILE A 557 11.25 -15.80 -2.05
CA ILE A 557 9.97 -15.18 -1.73
C ILE A 557 9.85 -13.80 -2.38
N SER A 558 10.82 -12.91 -2.14
CA SER A 558 10.76 -11.51 -2.56
C SER A 558 10.91 -11.33 -4.07
N ARG A 559 11.64 -12.22 -4.75
CA ARG A 559 11.86 -12.18 -6.21
C ARG A 559 10.55 -12.20 -7.01
N ARG A 560 9.48 -12.81 -6.47
CA ARG A 560 8.14 -12.84 -7.09
C ARG A 560 7.42 -11.49 -7.13
N TYR A 561 7.92 -10.50 -6.39
CA TYR A 561 7.26 -9.19 -6.18
C TYR A 561 8.13 -8.00 -6.62
N VAL A 562 9.33 -8.25 -7.15
CA VAL A 562 10.29 -7.20 -7.56
C VAL A 562 9.70 -6.23 -8.58
N ASN A 563 8.87 -6.72 -9.51
CA ASN A 563 8.24 -5.89 -10.55
C ASN A 563 7.02 -5.10 -10.05
N ILE A 564 6.56 -5.36 -8.83
CA ILE A 564 5.35 -4.76 -8.25
C ILE A 564 5.73 -3.73 -7.19
N ASN A 565 6.85 -3.94 -6.47
CA ASN A 565 7.20 -3.17 -5.29
C ASN A 565 8.71 -2.90 -5.23
N GLN A 566 9.07 -1.62 -5.17
CA GLN A 566 10.46 -1.15 -5.09
C GLN A 566 11.18 -1.61 -3.80
N ASP A 567 10.46 -1.81 -2.70
CA ASP A 567 11.06 -2.32 -1.45
C ASP A 567 11.57 -3.77 -1.63
N ASP A 568 10.80 -4.61 -2.34
CA ASP A 568 11.16 -6.01 -2.57
C ASP A 568 12.37 -6.13 -3.51
N HIS A 569 12.46 -5.25 -4.51
CA HIS A 569 13.64 -5.10 -5.36
C HIS A 569 14.91 -4.88 -4.52
N ARG A 570 14.88 -3.88 -3.63
CA ARG A 570 16.01 -3.56 -2.73
C ARG A 570 16.33 -4.70 -1.76
N ILE A 571 15.33 -5.40 -1.25
CA ILE A 571 15.53 -6.56 -0.37
C ILE A 571 16.29 -7.66 -1.11
N VAL A 572 15.92 -7.99 -2.36
CA VAL A 572 16.58 -9.03 -3.14
C VAL A 572 18.02 -8.65 -3.45
N LEU A 573 18.28 -7.42 -3.90
CA LEU A 573 19.65 -6.93 -4.16
C LEU A 573 20.53 -7.08 -2.92
N LYS A 574 20.05 -6.60 -1.77
CA LYS A 574 20.78 -6.69 -0.51
C LYS A 574 21.09 -8.15 -0.14
N CYS A 575 20.14 -9.07 -0.29
CA CYS A 575 20.36 -10.49 0.02
C CYS A 575 21.40 -11.13 -0.90
N LEU A 576 21.35 -10.84 -2.21
CA LEU A 576 22.31 -11.38 -3.19
C LEU A 576 23.73 -10.92 -2.88
N ASN A 577 23.92 -9.63 -2.56
CA ASN A 577 25.21 -9.10 -2.12
C ASN A 577 25.72 -9.78 -0.84
N GLN A 578 24.85 -10.06 0.13
CA GLN A 578 25.24 -10.79 1.33
C GLN A 578 25.60 -12.26 1.07
N LEU A 579 24.86 -12.93 0.18
CA LEU A 579 25.19 -14.31 -0.22
C LEU A 579 26.56 -14.37 -0.89
N ALA A 580 26.88 -13.43 -1.79
CA ALA A 580 28.20 -13.35 -2.41
C ALA A 580 29.32 -13.31 -1.36
N ARG A 581 29.24 -12.36 -0.42
CA ARG A 581 30.21 -12.22 0.68
C ARG A 581 30.30 -13.48 1.56
N LEU A 582 29.17 -14.13 1.84
CA LEU A 582 29.12 -15.37 2.63
C LEU A 582 29.78 -16.55 1.91
N TYR A 583 29.56 -16.71 0.61
CA TYR A 583 30.18 -17.76 -0.19
C TYR A 583 31.69 -17.53 -0.37
N THR A 584 32.14 -16.27 -0.49
CA THR A 584 33.56 -15.93 -0.42
C THR A 584 34.18 -16.37 0.89
N LYS A 585 33.54 -16.06 2.04
CA LYS A 585 34.01 -16.53 3.35
C LYS A 585 34.04 -18.07 3.46
N LYS A 586 33.20 -18.81 2.71
CA LYS A 586 33.22 -20.29 2.64
C LYS A 586 34.20 -20.85 1.60
N ARG A 587 34.98 -19.99 0.92
CA ARG A 587 35.90 -20.38 -0.17
C ARG A 587 35.19 -21.06 -1.35
N ASN A 588 33.92 -20.75 -1.57
CA ASN A 588 33.18 -21.18 -2.75
C ASN A 588 33.04 -19.98 -3.69
N TYR A 589 34.13 -19.70 -4.41
CA TYR A 589 34.27 -18.49 -5.21
C TYR A 589 33.29 -18.46 -6.38
N ASP A 590 32.95 -19.61 -6.98
CA ASP A 590 32.00 -19.69 -8.10
C ASP A 590 30.60 -19.24 -7.71
N HIS A 591 30.10 -19.70 -6.56
CA HIS A 591 28.79 -19.28 -6.06
C HIS A 591 28.79 -17.80 -5.68
N SER A 592 29.90 -17.28 -5.15
CA SER A 592 30.03 -15.86 -4.86
C SER A 592 29.88 -15.00 -6.10
N VAL A 593 30.63 -15.32 -7.16
CA VAL A 593 30.57 -14.60 -8.45
C VAL A 593 29.18 -14.66 -9.06
N ASN A 594 28.53 -15.84 -9.04
CA ASN A 594 27.19 -16.00 -9.59
C ASN A 594 26.16 -15.10 -8.88
N HIS A 595 26.21 -14.99 -7.55
CA HIS A 595 25.29 -14.12 -6.81
C HIS A 595 25.57 -12.63 -7.02
N SER A 596 26.84 -12.22 -7.14
CA SER A 596 27.19 -10.84 -7.50
C SER A 596 26.77 -10.47 -8.92
N LEU A 597 26.90 -11.38 -9.89
CA LEU A 597 26.40 -11.17 -11.25
C LEU A 597 24.88 -11.10 -11.30
N ASP A 598 24.19 -11.95 -10.55
CA ASP A 598 22.73 -11.93 -10.43
C ASP A 598 22.25 -10.58 -9.85
N ALA A 599 22.93 -10.06 -8.82
CA ALA A 599 22.65 -8.72 -8.28
C ALA A 599 22.91 -7.62 -9.33
N LEU A 600 24.05 -7.65 -10.02
CA LEU A 600 24.42 -6.66 -11.01
C LEU A 600 23.44 -6.61 -12.19
N ASN A 601 22.95 -7.76 -12.66
CA ASN A 601 21.97 -7.85 -13.73
C ASN A 601 20.58 -7.30 -13.34
N MET A 602 20.29 -7.20 -12.04
CA MET A 602 19.06 -6.62 -11.54
C MET A 602 19.13 -5.09 -11.42
N CYS A 603 20.33 -4.51 -11.25
CA CYS A 603 20.51 -3.08 -11.05
C CYS A 603 20.16 -2.26 -12.31
N HIS A 604 19.55 -1.09 -12.10
CA HIS A 604 19.37 -0.08 -13.15
C HIS A 604 20.56 0.90 -13.19
N GLU A 605 20.78 1.56 -14.33
CA GLU A 605 21.94 2.47 -14.56
C GLU A 605 22.08 3.60 -13.52
N ASN A 606 20.98 3.97 -12.88
CA ASN A 606 20.88 5.00 -11.85
C ASN A 606 21.12 4.49 -10.41
N GLU A 607 21.30 3.19 -10.21
CA GLU A 607 21.53 2.56 -8.89
C GLU A 607 23.03 2.39 -8.59
N VAL A 608 23.77 3.50 -8.70
CA VAL A 608 25.24 3.54 -8.63
C VAL A 608 25.80 2.96 -7.33
N VAL A 609 25.08 3.11 -6.21
CA VAL A 609 25.50 2.58 -4.90
C VAL A 609 25.45 1.05 -4.88
N ASP A 610 24.34 0.47 -5.35
CA ASP A 610 24.14 -0.98 -5.38
C ASP A 610 25.10 -1.65 -6.38
N ILE A 611 25.35 -1.01 -7.53
CA ILE A 611 26.37 -1.44 -8.50
C ILE A 611 27.77 -1.46 -7.86
N ALA A 612 28.13 -0.42 -7.10
CA ALA A 612 29.41 -0.37 -6.40
C ALA A 612 29.56 -1.50 -5.36
N GLU A 613 28.52 -1.80 -4.60
CA GLU A 613 28.52 -2.92 -3.64
C GLU A 613 28.71 -4.29 -4.32
N CYS A 614 28.15 -4.47 -5.52
CA CYS A 614 28.33 -5.69 -6.32
C CYS A 614 29.81 -5.86 -6.70
N TYR A 615 30.43 -4.82 -7.24
CA TYR A 615 31.85 -4.85 -7.62
C TYR A 615 32.79 -5.01 -6.42
N GLU A 616 32.47 -4.38 -5.28
CA GLU A 616 33.24 -4.57 -4.04
C GLU A 616 33.21 -6.04 -3.61
N SER A 617 32.05 -6.69 -3.67
CA SER A 617 31.90 -8.09 -3.28
C SER A 617 32.65 -9.03 -4.25
N MET A 618 32.66 -8.74 -5.56
CA MET A 618 33.48 -9.48 -6.53
C MET A 618 34.98 -9.28 -6.31
N ALA A 619 35.43 -8.06 -6.05
CA ALA A 619 36.83 -7.76 -5.78
C ALA A 619 37.33 -8.51 -4.54
N LEU A 620 36.55 -8.49 -3.45
CA LEU A 620 36.84 -9.22 -2.22
C LEU A 620 36.92 -10.73 -2.46
N ASN A 621 36.08 -11.27 -3.36
CA ASN A 621 36.13 -12.67 -3.76
C ASN A 621 37.44 -13.03 -4.47
N TYR A 622 37.87 -12.20 -5.43
CA TYR A 622 39.13 -12.41 -6.15
C TYR A 622 40.35 -12.25 -5.23
N GLU A 623 40.39 -11.24 -4.37
CA GLU A 623 41.47 -11.05 -3.40
C GLU A 623 41.63 -12.26 -2.48
N GLN A 624 40.51 -12.80 -1.97
CA GLN A 624 40.52 -13.98 -1.11
C GLN A 624 40.98 -15.23 -1.87
N GLN A 625 40.52 -15.42 -3.12
CA GLN A 625 40.94 -16.53 -3.98
C GLN A 625 42.46 -16.49 -4.27
N LEU A 626 43.00 -15.30 -4.56
CA LEU A 626 44.44 -15.07 -4.75
C LEU A 626 45.22 -15.39 -3.47
N SER A 627 44.72 -14.99 -2.30
CA SER A 627 45.38 -15.25 -1.02
C SER A 627 45.42 -16.73 -0.63
N ASP A 628 44.48 -17.54 -1.13
CA ASP A 628 44.41 -18.98 -0.84
C ASP A 628 45.23 -19.82 -1.85
N GLN A 629 45.68 -19.23 -2.96
CA GLN A 629 46.58 -19.84 -3.95
C GLN A 629 48.05 -19.53 -3.60
N THR A 630 48.56 -20.05 -2.48
CA THR A 630 49.97 -19.88 -2.05
C THR A 630 50.93 -20.95 -2.59
N GLU A 631 50.80 -21.36 -3.85
CA GLU A 631 51.91 -22.01 -4.58
C GLU A 631 52.06 -21.33 -5.94
N ASP A 632 53.26 -20.78 -6.17
CA ASP A 632 53.74 -19.97 -7.29
C ASP A 632 52.77 -19.81 -8.48
N LEU A 633 52.07 -18.67 -8.53
CA LEU A 633 51.40 -18.19 -9.74
C LEU A 633 52.44 -18.10 -10.86
N THR A 634 52.30 -18.94 -11.89
CA THR A 634 53.15 -18.82 -13.06
C THR A 634 52.70 -17.59 -13.88
N PRO A 635 53.60 -16.95 -14.65
CA PRO A 635 53.23 -15.88 -15.57
C PRO A 635 52.08 -16.25 -16.53
N ASP A 636 51.93 -17.54 -16.85
CA ASP A 636 50.84 -18.08 -17.67
C ASP A 636 49.48 -18.11 -16.94
N ASP A 637 49.49 -18.29 -15.61
CA ASP A 637 48.28 -18.21 -14.78
C ASP A 637 47.82 -16.75 -14.64
N ILE A 638 48.76 -15.82 -14.49
CA ILE A 638 48.48 -14.38 -14.48
C ILE A 638 47.93 -13.92 -15.84
N CYS A 639 48.48 -14.40 -16.95
CA CYS A 639 47.96 -14.09 -18.29
C CYS A 639 46.57 -14.67 -18.54
N ARG A 640 46.28 -15.90 -18.08
CA ARG A 640 44.92 -16.46 -18.16
C ARG A 640 43.92 -15.69 -17.30
N MET A 641 44.33 -15.25 -16.10
CA MET A 641 43.49 -14.42 -15.22
C MET A 641 43.19 -13.03 -15.81
N ILE A 642 44.08 -12.46 -16.64
CA ILE A 642 43.82 -11.20 -17.36
C ILE A 642 42.90 -11.41 -18.56
N VAL A 643 43.02 -12.54 -19.26
CA VAL A 643 42.23 -12.86 -20.47
C VAL A 643 40.82 -13.35 -20.12
N ASP A 644 40.67 -14.15 -19.06
CA ASP A 644 39.38 -14.66 -18.57
C ASP A 644 38.71 -13.70 -17.57
N ASN A 645 39.26 -12.49 -17.43
CA ASN A 645 38.70 -11.45 -16.59
C ASN A 645 37.29 -11.07 -17.11
N PRO A 646 36.22 -11.17 -16.29
CA PRO A 646 34.88 -10.73 -16.69
C PRO A 646 34.81 -9.22 -16.99
N PHE A 647 35.82 -8.44 -16.59
CA PHE A 647 35.99 -7.03 -16.99
C PHE A 647 36.44 -6.83 -18.44
N SER A 648 36.78 -7.90 -19.19
CA SER A 648 37.23 -7.79 -20.59
C SER A 648 36.10 -7.71 -21.62
N PHE A 649 34.86 -8.06 -21.27
CA PHE A 649 33.76 -8.18 -22.24
C PHE A 649 32.69 -7.07 -22.23
N THR A 650 32.84 -6.03 -21.41
CA THR A 650 31.85 -4.93 -21.32
C THR A 650 32.45 -3.52 -21.40
N ILE A 651 33.56 -3.36 -22.13
CA ILE A 651 33.93 -2.03 -22.66
C ILE A 651 33.62 -2.00 -24.16
N ASN A 652 32.35 -2.19 -24.51
CA ASN A 652 31.81 -1.60 -25.72
C ASN A 652 30.57 -0.81 -25.32
N SER A 653 30.71 0.52 -25.44
CA SER A 653 29.72 1.58 -25.23
C SER A 653 29.16 1.80 -23.82
N VAL A 654 29.95 2.43 -22.95
CA VAL A 654 29.43 3.57 -22.17
C VAL A 654 30.19 4.79 -22.67
N ILE A 655 29.57 5.53 -23.60
CA ILE A 655 30.09 6.83 -24.02
C ILE A 655 29.71 7.81 -22.91
N LEU A 656 30.63 8.04 -21.97
CA LEU A 656 30.55 9.21 -21.11
C LEU A 656 30.95 10.43 -21.96
N THR A 657 29.96 11.12 -22.50
CA THR A 657 30.16 12.45 -23.10
C THR A 657 30.46 13.44 -22.00
N PHE A 658 31.74 13.80 -21.85
CA PHE A 658 32.15 14.98 -21.09
C PHE A 658 32.13 16.19 -22.03
N GLU A 659 31.38 17.24 -21.67
CA GLU A 659 31.51 18.53 -22.34
C GLU A 659 32.91 19.08 -22.10
N ARG A 660 33.61 19.40 -23.20
CA ARG A 660 34.87 20.14 -23.20
C ARG A 660 34.66 21.45 -22.46
N ASN A 661 35.25 21.63 -21.27
CA ASN A 661 35.87 22.90 -20.85
C ASN A 661 36.53 22.94 -19.47
N GLU A 662 36.88 21.83 -18.81
CA GLU A 662 37.62 21.92 -17.54
C GLU A 662 38.79 20.94 -17.46
N PHE A 663 39.85 21.20 -18.23
CA PHE A 663 41.21 20.75 -17.89
C PHE A 663 42.24 21.72 -18.47
N ALA A 664 42.78 22.58 -17.61
CA ALA A 664 44.11 23.15 -17.77
C ALA A 664 44.88 22.89 -16.46
N PHE A 665 45.67 21.80 -16.47
CA PHE A 665 46.87 21.66 -15.62
C PHE A 665 47.75 22.91 -15.86
N GLY A 666 48.33 23.60 -14.89
CA GLY A 666 49.01 23.14 -13.69
C GLY A 666 50.43 23.70 -13.75
N GLN A 667 50.84 24.50 -12.77
CA GLN A 667 52.26 24.71 -12.45
C GLN A 667 52.40 24.84 -10.93
N TYR A 668 52.90 23.77 -10.33
CA TYR A 668 53.50 23.80 -9.01
C TYR A 668 54.89 24.42 -9.14
N THR A 669 55.14 25.51 -8.41
CA THR A 669 56.48 25.90 -7.98
C THR A 669 56.53 25.83 -6.46
N THR A 670 57.51 25.08 -5.97
CA THR A 670 57.89 24.96 -4.55
C THR A 670 58.18 26.32 -3.92
N ASN A 671 57.66 26.57 -2.71
CA ASN A 671 58.44 27.17 -1.62
C ASN A 671 57.68 27.17 -0.29
N GLU A 672 58.49 27.04 0.77
CA GLU A 672 58.18 27.04 2.20
C GLU A 672 57.52 28.33 2.69
N GLY A 673 56.73 28.27 3.78
CA GLY A 673 56.33 29.48 4.52
C GLY A 673 55.07 29.35 5.37
N THR A 674 55.23 29.53 6.67
CA THR A 674 54.26 29.55 7.78
C THR A 674 53.21 30.68 7.76
N LEU A 675 52.00 30.41 8.31
CA LEU A 675 51.22 31.17 9.34
C LEU A 675 49.68 31.26 9.12
N SER A 676 48.97 30.73 10.13
CA SER A 676 47.73 31.20 10.81
C SER A 676 46.61 31.98 10.09
N GLY A 677 45.37 31.52 10.28
CA GLY A 677 44.28 32.35 10.82
C GLY A 677 42.93 32.43 10.06
N VAL A 678 41.86 32.08 10.79
CA VAL A 678 40.44 32.55 10.69
C VAL A 678 39.49 31.81 9.71
N GLY A 679 38.40 31.22 10.25
CA GLY A 679 37.25 30.65 9.52
C GLY A 679 36.07 31.62 9.38
N PRO A 680 34.79 31.19 9.26
CA PRO A 680 34.24 29.88 8.88
C PRO A 680 33.25 29.96 7.69
N GLY A 681 32.92 28.79 7.11
CA GLY A 681 31.70 28.58 6.34
C GLY A 681 31.93 28.17 4.90
N PHE A 682 31.79 26.88 4.60
CA PHE A 682 31.13 26.34 3.40
C PHE A 682 30.93 24.83 3.57
N GLN A 683 29.70 24.38 3.40
CA GLN A 683 29.32 22.97 3.31
C GLN A 683 29.94 22.37 2.03
N LEU A 684 30.64 21.24 2.16
CA LEU A 684 31.13 20.47 1.02
C LEU A 684 30.64 19.03 1.13
N PHE A 685 29.80 18.66 0.16
CA PHE A 685 29.40 17.30 -0.17
C PHE A 685 30.64 16.48 -0.54
N SER A 686 30.97 15.46 0.26
CA SER A 686 32.02 14.49 -0.04
C SER A 686 31.42 13.33 -0.85
N GLY A 687 31.34 13.49 -2.17
CA GLY A 687 30.79 12.50 -3.10
C GLY A 687 31.80 11.74 -4.00
N PRO A 688 33.00 12.25 -4.34
CA PRO A 688 33.89 11.53 -5.27
C PRO A 688 35.22 11.01 -4.69
N LEU A 689 35.57 11.28 -3.42
CA LEU A 689 36.88 10.88 -2.88
C LEU A 689 37.01 9.38 -2.55
N VAL A 690 35.91 8.63 -2.50
CA VAL A 690 35.91 7.21 -2.13
C VAL A 690 36.40 6.32 -3.28
N LEU A 691 36.10 6.69 -4.53
CA LEU A 691 36.55 5.96 -5.73
C LEU A 691 38.07 6.03 -5.93
N TYR A 692 38.68 7.19 -5.65
CA TYR A 692 40.13 7.38 -5.78
C TYR A 692 40.92 6.66 -4.67
N SER A 693 40.35 6.56 -3.47
CA SER A 693 40.93 5.85 -2.31
C SER A 693 40.95 4.33 -2.51
N ALA A 694 39.87 3.77 -3.07
CA ALA A 694 39.79 2.35 -3.39
C ALA A 694 40.78 1.97 -4.50
N LEU A 695 40.83 2.74 -5.60
CA LEU A 695 41.72 2.48 -6.73
C LEU A 695 43.22 2.58 -6.37
N ILE A 696 43.60 3.54 -5.52
CA ILE A 696 44.99 3.72 -5.08
C ILE A 696 45.42 2.63 -4.09
N LYS A 697 44.51 2.09 -3.27
CA LYS A 697 44.83 0.95 -2.41
C LYS A 697 45.09 -0.33 -3.20
N THR A 698 44.35 -0.56 -4.28
CA THR A 698 44.57 -1.71 -5.17
C THR A 698 45.89 -1.61 -5.93
N LEU A 699 46.32 -0.40 -6.32
CA LEU A 699 47.56 -0.17 -7.09
C LEU A 699 48.82 -0.14 -6.22
N LYS A 700 48.75 0.27 -4.95
CA LYS A 700 49.90 0.27 -4.02
C LYS A 700 50.36 -1.13 -3.58
N GLY A 701 49.57 -2.17 -3.82
CA GLY A 701 49.96 -3.57 -3.57
C GLY A 701 50.92 -4.16 -4.60
N PHE A 702 51.14 -3.47 -5.73
CA PHE A 702 52.02 -3.89 -6.82
C PHE A 702 53.28 -3.02 -6.89
N GLU A 703 54.22 -3.21 -5.96
CA GLU A 703 55.60 -2.73 -6.16
C GLU A 703 56.55 -3.90 -6.44
N LEU A 704 57.19 -3.81 -7.62
CA LEU A 704 58.44 -4.45 -8.05
C LEU A 704 58.41 -5.95 -8.43
N LEU A 705 58.07 -6.20 -9.69
CA LEU A 705 58.82 -7.13 -10.53
C LEU A 705 58.97 -6.58 -11.95
N PHE A 706 60.21 -6.55 -12.41
CA PHE A 706 60.71 -5.96 -13.65
C PHE A 706 59.87 -6.30 -14.90
N ILE A 707 59.47 -5.26 -15.64
CA ILE A 707 58.93 -5.37 -17.00
C ILE A 707 60.09 -5.20 -18.01
N PRO A 708 60.45 -6.21 -18.82
CA PRO A 708 61.31 -6.03 -19.98
C PRO A 708 60.50 -5.37 -21.13
N SER A 709 60.62 -4.05 -21.24
CA SER A 709 60.64 -3.18 -22.44
C SER A 709 59.90 -3.52 -23.76
N LYS A 710 58.89 -4.41 -23.81
CA LYS A 710 58.12 -4.70 -25.04
C LYS A 710 56.60 -4.57 -24.95
N VAL A 711 56.05 -4.04 -23.85
CA VAL A 711 54.61 -3.76 -23.72
C VAL A 711 54.28 -2.25 -23.78
N MET A 712 55.28 -1.37 -23.87
CA MET A 712 55.07 0.08 -23.99
C MET A 712 54.88 0.58 -25.44
N ALA A 713 54.16 -0.19 -26.27
CA ALA A 713 53.99 0.13 -27.70
C ALA A 713 52.56 -0.05 -28.25
N ILE A 714 51.53 -0.08 -27.40
CA ILE A 714 50.14 0.12 -27.82
C ILE A 714 49.50 1.15 -26.88
N LEU A 715 49.96 2.41 -26.96
CA LEU A 715 49.17 3.59 -26.54
C LEU A 715 49.70 4.94 -27.03
N LEU A 716 50.67 5.00 -27.95
CA LEU A 716 51.00 6.23 -28.65
C LEU A 716 51.40 5.93 -30.09
N ASN A 717 50.51 6.23 -31.04
CA ASN A 717 50.91 6.61 -32.39
C ASN A 717 49.87 7.56 -33.00
N PHE A 718 50.16 8.86 -32.84
CA PHE A 718 49.82 9.87 -33.82
C PHE A 718 50.57 9.55 -35.12
N ARG A 719 49.91 9.72 -36.29
CA ARG A 719 50.61 9.95 -37.55
C ARG A 719 50.07 11.20 -38.27
N PRO A 720 50.95 11.88 -39.04
CA PRO A 720 50.77 13.27 -39.44
C PRO A 720 50.04 13.38 -40.80
N GLY A 721 49.23 14.43 -40.97
CA GLY A 721 48.71 14.81 -42.28
C GLY A 721 49.78 15.52 -43.12
N PRO A 722 49.87 15.27 -44.44
CA PRO A 722 50.88 15.89 -45.29
C PRO A 722 50.50 17.34 -45.57
N GLY A 723 51.48 18.24 -45.43
CA GLY A 723 51.28 19.67 -45.58
C GLY A 723 51.06 20.12 -47.03
N TYR A 724 50.40 21.26 -47.17
CA TYR A 724 50.73 22.25 -48.20
C TYR A 724 50.60 23.66 -47.61
N ARG A 725 51.66 24.45 -47.81
CA ARG A 725 51.73 25.90 -47.56
C ARG A 725 50.70 26.62 -48.43
N SER A 726 50.02 27.63 -47.88
CA SER A 726 50.14 29.05 -48.29
C SER A 726 48.93 29.88 -47.86
N GLY A 727 49.18 31.01 -47.19
CA GLY A 727 48.56 32.28 -47.58
C GLY A 727 47.32 32.79 -46.83
N LYS A 728 47.55 33.93 -46.16
CA LYS A 728 46.70 35.13 -46.01
C LYS A 728 45.53 35.13 -45.00
N ALA A 729 45.73 35.99 -43.99
CA ALA A 729 44.88 37.12 -43.53
C ALA A 729 43.35 36.93 -43.70
N ASN A 730 42.56 36.99 -42.64
CA ASN A 730 42.29 38.15 -41.77
C ASN A 730 41.71 37.67 -40.44
#